data_AF-A0A9P9N2H1-F1
#
_entry.id   AF-A0A9P9N2H1-F1
#
_cell.length_a   1.000
_cell.length_b   1.000
_cell.length_c   1.000
_cell.angle_alpha   90.00
_cell.angle_beta   90.00
_cell.angle_gamma   90.00
#
_symmetry.space_group_name_H-M   'P 1'
#
loop_
_entity.id
_entity.type
_entity.pdbx_description
1 polymer ?
#
loop_
_entity_poly.entity_id
_entity_poly.type
_entity_poly.pdbx_seq_one_letter_code
_entity_poly.pdbx_strand_id
1 'polypeptide(L)'
;MAFRQRLAKPLIYSTGAAALGGGILYYTYRPRNIPGSDPAVVSPPGYGAEGGFRPPRFPKVKTRDEQIADLKRSGGSKVAAAGLLKSAQDGAPQNDADVYDLLVIGAGATGAGIALDAATRGLKVAVVERDDFSSGTSSKSTKLVHGGVRYLEKAVWELDYNQYALVKEALRERKYFLDTAPHLSMWLPIMLPLDKWWKAPYYWAGTKCYDFLAGSEGIESSYFLTRSKALDAFPMLKKDNLVGALVYYDGAHNDSRMNVSLAMTAALYGSTVVNHLEVTGLEKDANGKLCGARVKDLVQDKNGKKPDEFIIRAKGIINATGPFTDGIRKFDDETVKDIVAPSSGVHVILPGYYSPQKMGLIDPKTSDGRVIFFLPWQGNTIAGTTDSPTDITQNPVAKEEEIDWILSEIRHYLSPDINVRRGDVLAAWSGIRPLVKDPNAKNTESLVRNHLINVSPSGLLTCAGGKWTTYRQMAEEAVDEAIKTFNLQTRAVINAPDVSGTEQVDDGARLNGTCQTHQVKLVGAHGFSKTLFINLIQHFGVETDIAKHLTESYGDRAWTVAALSSPTEQRFPVRGERISPLYPFIDGEVRYAVRHEYAQTAVDVLARRTRLAFLNAQAALEAAPKVIDIMAQELKWDSKRKEVEWVDTVKFLESMGLPKSKLNATRKQVESGKLSFKDSIEYKMYSRHDQPNDELESDSKNSPVMKPGSAAEK
;
A
#
# COMPACT_ATOMS: atom_id res chain seq x y z
N MET A 1 38.75 46.67 -39.67
CA MET A 1 37.54 45.93 -39.20
C MET A 1 37.68 44.40 -39.18
N ALA A 2 38.57 43.78 -39.97
CA ALA A 2 38.66 42.30 -40.08
C ALA A 2 39.25 41.55 -38.85
N PHE A 3 40.02 42.22 -37.97
CA PHE A 3 40.64 41.56 -36.81
C PHE A 3 39.67 41.34 -35.63
N ARG A 4 38.66 42.20 -35.46
CA ARG A 4 37.65 42.08 -34.39
C ARG A 4 36.67 40.91 -34.60
N GLN A 5 36.45 40.46 -35.84
CA GLN A 5 35.53 39.35 -36.14
C GLN A 5 36.15 37.95 -35.95
N ARG A 6 37.49 37.81 -35.96
CA ARG A 6 38.17 36.51 -35.81
C ARG A 6 38.27 36.01 -34.37
N LEU A 7 38.30 36.92 -33.38
CA LEU A 7 38.34 36.57 -31.95
C LEU A 7 36.94 36.46 -31.31
N ALA A 8 35.94 37.17 -31.84
CA ALA A 8 34.59 37.16 -31.28
C ALA A 8 33.90 35.79 -31.38
N LYS A 9 34.08 35.07 -32.50
CA LYS A 9 33.47 33.73 -32.70
C LYS A 9 33.94 32.70 -31.67
N PRO A 10 35.25 32.44 -31.46
CA PRO A 10 35.71 31.48 -30.44
C PRO A 10 35.38 31.93 -29.01
N LEU A 11 35.32 33.23 -28.71
CA LEU A 11 34.85 33.75 -27.42
C LEU A 11 33.35 33.51 -27.19
N ILE A 12 32.50 33.66 -28.21
CA ILE A 12 31.06 33.33 -28.13
C ILE A 12 30.86 31.82 -27.97
N TYR A 13 31.62 30.99 -28.69
CA TYR A 13 31.55 29.52 -28.53
C TYR A 13 32.05 29.05 -27.16
N SER A 14 33.12 29.63 -26.62
CA SER A 14 33.64 29.28 -25.28
C SER A 14 32.76 29.81 -24.15
N THR A 15 32.20 31.02 -24.28
CA THR A 15 31.24 31.56 -23.30
C THR A 15 29.92 30.78 -23.36
N GLY A 16 29.45 30.42 -24.55
CA GLY A 16 28.28 29.56 -24.75
C GLY A 16 28.49 28.14 -24.19
N ALA A 17 29.66 27.54 -24.42
CA ALA A 17 30.00 26.23 -23.86
C ALA A 17 30.19 26.27 -22.34
N ALA A 18 30.75 27.35 -21.78
CA ALA A 18 30.89 27.54 -20.33
C ALA A 18 29.53 27.83 -19.67
N ALA A 19 28.65 28.59 -20.29
CA ALA A 19 27.30 28.84 -19.80
C ALA A 19 26.42 27.58 -19.87
N LEU A 20 26.50 26.81 -20.96
CA LEU A 20 25.84 25.50 -21.08
C LEU A 20 26.41 24.50 -20.09
N GLY A 21 27.75 24.41 -19.98
CA GLY A 21 28.43 23.53 -19.02
C GLY A 21 28.09 23.88 -17.57
N GLY A 22 28.11 25.17 -17.22
CA GLY A 22 27.75 25.68 -15.90
C GLY A 22 26.26 25.48 -15.58
N GLY A 23 25.37 25.67 -16.56
CA GLY A 23 23.94 25.38 -16.42
C GLY A 23 23.65 23.90 -16.22
N ILE A 24 24.34 23.01 -16.95
CA ILE A 24 24.26 21.55 -16.78
C ILE A 24 24.80 21.15 -15.41
N LEU A 25 25.93 21.70 -14.98
CA LEU A 25 26.52 21.42 -13.66
C LEU A 25 25.58 21.87 -12.54
N TYR A 26 25.04 23.09 -12.62
CA TYR A 26 24.08 23.61 -11.66
C TYR A 26 22.81 22.76 -11.60
N TYR A 27 22.23 22.39 -12.75
CA TYR A 27 21.06 21.53 -12.80
C TYR A 27 21.32 20.15 -12.18
N THR A 28 22.52 19.60 -12.38
CA THR A 28 22.92 18.29 -11.84
C THR A 28 23.13 18.34 -10.33
N TYR A 29 23.72 19.41 -9.80
CA TYR A 29 24.12 19.53 -8.39
C TYR A 29 23.22 20.47 -7.54
N ARG A 30 22.12 20.98 -8.09
CA ARG A 30 21.22 21.86 -7.33
C ARG A 30 20.71 21.16 -6.08
N PRO A 31 20.63 21.85 -4.92
CA PRO A 31 20.00 21.29 -3.73
C PRO A 31 18.57 20.85 -4.04
N ARG A 32 18.20 19.64 -3.61
CA ARG A 32 16.82 19.13 -3.70
C ARG A 32 16.27 18.98 -2.30
N ASN A 33 15.00 19.32 -2.12
CA ASN A 33 14.32 19.04 -0.88
C ASN A 33 14.10 17.53 -0.78
N ILE A 34 14.63 16.91 0.28
CA ILE A 34 14.47 15.48 0.54
C ILE A 34 13.44 15.35 1.66
N PRO A 35 12.22 14.86 1.37
CA PRO A 35 11.19 14.79 2.40
C PRO A 35 11.65 14.05 3.67
N GLY A 36 11.35 14.64 4.83
CA GLY A 36 11.75 14.13 6.15
C GLY A 36 13.19 14.43 6.58
N SER A 37 13.94 15.27 5.84
CA SER A 37 15.28 15.73 6.29
C SER A 37 15.22 16.73 7.44
N ASP A 38 14.11 17.46 7.58
CA ASP A 38 13.90 18.41 8.65
C ASP A 38 13.76 17.69 10.01
N PRO A 39 14.11 18.36 11.13
CA PRO A 39 13.87 17.80 12.45
C PRO A 39 12.37 17.56 12.68
N ALA A 40 12.04 16.59 13.53
CA ALA A 40 10.65 16.32 13.90
C ALA A 40 10.03 17.58 14.53
N VAL A 41 8.98 18.12 13.91
CA VAL A 41 8.34 19.37 14.34
C VAL A 41 7.33 19.14 15.48
N VAL A 42 6.75 17.94 15.55
CA VAL A 42 5.90 17.57 16.69
C VAL A 42 6.77 17.49 17.94
N SER A 43 6.51 18.40 18.88
CA SER A 43 7.31 18.54 20.11
C SER A 43 7.49 17.19 20.80
N PRO A 44 8.72 16.88 21.29
CA PRO A 44 8.94 15.65 22.02
C PRO A 44 8.06 15.62 23.28
N PRO A 45 7.80 14.43 23.83
CA PRO A 45 6.98 14.27 25.02
C PRO A 45 7.40 15.19 26.16
N GLY A 46 6.43 15.88 26.75
CA GLY A 46 6.66 16.70 27.94
C GLY A 46 6.59 15.86 29.23
N TYR A 47 7.26 16.33 30.28
CA TYR A 47 7.06 15.84 31.64
C TYR A 47 6.11 16.79 32.36
N GLY A 48 4.99 16.28 32.89
CA GLY A 48 4.08 17.08 33.71
C GLY A 48 4.72 17.54 35.01
N ALA A 49 4.12 18.51 35.71
CA ALA A 49 4.57 19.00 37.02
C ALA A 49 4.71 17.89 38.08
N GLU A 50 4.00 16.77 37.90
CA GLU A 50 4.07 15.56 38.75
C GLU A 50 4.97 14.45 38.19
N GLY A 51 5.82 14.73 37.19
CA GLY A 51 6.79 13.78 36.62
C GLY A 51 6.23 12.77 35.61
N GLY A 52 4.93 12.82 35.28
CA GLY A 52 4.32 11.92 34.30
C GLY A 52 4.71 12.25 32.85
N PHE A 53 5.24 11.26 32.12
CA PHE A 53 5.53 11.33 30.68
C PHE A 53 4.25 11.49 29.85
N ARG A 54 4.18 12.54 29.01
CA ARG A 54 3.01 12.83 28.17
C ARG A 54 3.41 12.84 26.68
N PRO A 55 3.06 11.80 25.90
CA PRO A 55 3.31 11.80 24.47
C PRO A 55 2.46 12.88 23.76
N PRO A 56 2.84 13.27 22.52
CA PRO A 56 2.02 14.11 21.66
C PRO A 56 0.57 13.62 21.55
N ARG A 57 -0.37 14.56 21.48
CA ARG A 57 -1.79 14.28 21.32
C ARG A 57 -2.22 14.61 19.90
N PHE A 58 -3.07 13.75 19.35
CA PHE A 58 -3.57 13.87 17.99
C PHE A 58 -5.10 13.87 17.99
N PRO A 59 -5.75 14.48 16.99
CA PRO A 59 -7.21 14.43 16.87
C PRO A 59 -7.70 13.00 16.79
N LYS A 60 -8.85 12.74 17.43
CA LYS A 60 -9.52 11.45 17.36
C LYS A 60 -10.54 11.47 16.24
N VAL A 61 -10.60 10.38 15.51
CA VAL A 61 -11.72 10.05 14.64
C VAL A 61 -12.86 9.47 15.48
N LYS A 62 -14.11 9.61 14.99
CA LYS A 62 -15.25 8.90 15.54
C LYS A 62 -14.99 7.39 15.53
N THR A 63 -15.52 6.67 16.51
CA THR A 63 -15.48 5.21 16.52
C THR A 63 -16.26 4.62 15.34
N ARG A 64 -15.97 3.38 14.95
CA ARG A 64 -16.69 2.69 13.86
C ARG A 64 -18.21 2.66 14.12
N ASP A 65 -18.64 2.45 15.37
CA ASP A 65 -20.06 2.40 15.73
C ASP A 65 -20.74 3.76 15.62
N GLU A 66 -20.05 4.85 16.02
CA GLU A 66 -20.52 6.22 15.81
C GLU A 66 -20.65 6.54 14.31
N GLN A 67 -19.69 6.10 13.50
CA GLN A 67 -19.75 6.26 12.04
C GLN A 67 -20.94 5.50 11.44
N ILE A 68 -21.21 4.26 11.88
CA ILE A 68 -22.40 3.49 11.46
C ILE A 68 -23.69 4.20 11.91
N ALA A 69 -23.72 4.77 13.11
CA ALA A 69 -24.86 5.54 13.58
C ALA A 69 -25.12 6.76 12.68
N ASP A 70 -24.08 7.45 12.22
CA ASP A 70 -24.19 8.56 11.27
C ASP A 70 -24.78 8.09 9.92
N LEU A 71 -24.32 6.96 9.40
CA LEU A 71 -24.86 6.35 8.18
C LEU A 71 -26.36 6.02 8.34
N LYS A 72 -26.75 5.41 9.45
CA LYS A 72 -28.15 5.06 9.75
C LYS A 72 -29.04 6.28 9.87
N ARG A 73 -28.55 7.39 10.44
CA ARG A 73 -29.33 8.65 10.51
C ARG A 73 -29.69 9.17 9.13
N SER A 74 -28.81 9.01 8.13
CA SER A 74 -29.14 9.39 6.74
C SER A 74 -30.31 8.61 6.15
N GLY A 75 -30.50 7.35 6.55
CA GLY A 75 -31.57 6.47 6.07
C GLY A 75 -32.97 6.79 6.63
N GLY A 76 -33.05 7.57 7.71
CA GLY A 76 -34.26 7.73 8.51
C GLY A 76 -34.61 6.47 9.30
N SER A 77 -35.24 6.61 10.46
CA SER A 77 -35.68 5.47 11.29
C SER A 77 -36.84 4.71 10.61
N LYS A 78 -36.52 3.85 9.64
CA LYS A 78 -37.43 2.80 9.15
C LYS A 78 -36.68 1.48 9.10
N VAL A 79 -36.39 0.91 10.27
CA VAL A 79 -36.22 -0.54 10.35
C VAL A 79 -37.61 -1.14 10.52
N ALA A 80 -38.20 -1.55 9.40
CA ALA A 80 -39.34 -2.45 9.44
C ALA A 80 -38.88 -3.77 10.03
N ALA A 81 -39.27 -4.05 11.27
CA ALA A 81 -39.25 -5.41 11.78
C ALA A 81 -40.16 -6.24 10.86
N ALA A 82 -39.55 -7.14 10.09
CA ALA A 82 -40.28 -8.12 9.30
C ALA A 82 -40.99 -9.07 10.27
N GLY A 83 -42.28 -8.83 10.49
CA GLY A 83 -43.19 -9.71 11.22
C GLY A 83 -43.63 -9.16 12.57
N LEU A 84 -44.94 -8.88 12.67
CA LEU A 84 -45.73 -8.58 13.87
C LEU A 84 -45.54 -7.18 14.50
N LEU A 85 -46.23 -6.19 13.92
CA LEU A 85 -47.31 -5.42 14.57
C LEU A 85 -47.67 -4.21 13.68
N LYS A 86 -48.96 -4.09 13.35
CA LYS A 86 -49.54 -2.85 12.81
C LYS A 86 -49.52 -1.78 13.91
N SER A 87 -49.37 -0.54 13.47
CA SER A 87 -49.37 0.74 14.21
C SER A 87 -48.11 1.09 15.00
N ALA A 88 -47.20 1.78 14.33
CA ALA A 88 -46.38 2.83 14.93
C ALA A 88 -46.35 4.02 13.96
N GLN A 89 -47.37 4.88 14.03
CA GLN A 89 -47.23 6.28 13.65
C GLN A 89 -46.36 6.90 14.75
N ASP A 90 -45.08 7.11 14.45
CA ASP A 90 -44.20 8.14 15.03
C ASP A 90 -42.80 7.91 14.47
N GLY A 91 -42.63 8.20 13.18
CA GLY A 91 -41.31 8.36 12.57
C GLY A 91 -40.83 9.78 12.83
N ALA A 92 -39.65 9.94 13.43
CA ALA A 92 -39.01 11.24 13.52
C ALA A 92 -38.92 11.87 12.09
N PRO A 93 -39.24 13.16 11.92
CA PRO A 93 -39.22 13.80 10.62
C PRO A 93 -37.83 13.68 9.98
N GLN A 94 -37.83 13.30 8.70
CA GLN A 94 -36.65 13.14 7.87
C GLN A 94 -35.97 14.50 7.68
N ASN A 95 -34.71 14.61 8.09
CA ASN A 95 -33.93 15.84 7.96
C ASN A 95 -33.03 15.77 6.73
N ASP A 96 -33.27 16.62 5.73
CA ASP A 96 -32.45 16.68 4.52
C ASP A 96 -30.96 17.00 4.83
N ALA A 97 -30.67 17.60 5.99
CA ALA A 97 -29.29 17.82 6.44
C ALA A 97 -28.53 16.52 6.75
N ASP A 98 -29.24 15.40 6.98
CA ASP A 98 -28.64 14.10 7.25
C ASP A 98 -28.24 13.34 5.96
N VAL A 99 -28.77 13.72 4.80
CA VAL A 99 -28.41 13.13 3.50
C VAL A 99 -26.97 13.50 3.13
N TYR A 100 -26.21 12.51 2.63
CA TYR A 100 -24.84 12.74 2.15
C TYR A 100 -24.84 13.40 0.77
N ASP A 101 -23.84 14.24 0.49
CA ASP A 101 -23.63 14.73 -0.88
C ASP A 101 -23.14 13.59 -1.77
N LEU A 102 -22.21 12.78 -1.25
CA LEU A 102 -21.64 11.63 -1.97
C LEU A 102 -21.59 10.37 -1.08
N LEU A 103 -21.99 9.24 -1.67
CA LEU A 103 -21.66 7.90 -1.19
C LEU A 103 -20.64 7.26 -2.14
N VAL A 104 -19.46 6.92 -1.62
CA VAL A 104 -18.41 6.21 -2.35
C VAL A 104 -18.42 4.74 -1.95
N ILE A 105 -18.50 3.86 -2.93
CA ILE A 105 -18.51 2.40 -2.74
C ILE A 105 -17.13 1.84 -3.09
N GLY A 106 -16.47 1.24 -2.10
CA GLY A 106 -15.10 0.76 -2.14
C GLY A 106 -14.11 1.76 -1.55
N ALA A 107 -13.21 1.31 -0.69
CA ALA A 107 -12.17 2.11 -0.05
C ALA A 107 -10.76 1.57 -0.35
N GLY A 108 -10.55 1.09 -1.58
CA GLY A 108 -9.22 1.03 -2.18
C GLY A 108 -8.67 2.43 -2.48
N ALA A 109 -7.52 2.51 -3.15
CA ALA A 109 -6.79 3.76 -3.35
C ALA A 109 -7.65 4.84 -4.04
N THR A 110 -8.44 4.41 -5.03
CA THR A 110 -9.39 5.27 -5.76
C THR A 110 -10.45 5.83 -4.81
N GLY A 111 -11.20 4.98 -4.12
CA GLY A 111 -12.31 5.42 -3.28
C GLY A 111 -11.87 6.20 -2.04
N ALA A 112 -10.77 5.81 -1.39
CA ALA A 112 -10.18 6.56 -0.28
C ALA A 112 -9.64 7.93 -0.73
N GLY A 113 -9.06 8.01 -1.94
CA GLY A 113 -8.66 9.28 -2.56
C GLY A 113 -9.86 10.19 -2.83
N ILE A 114 -10.93 9.66 -3.44
CA ILE A 114 -12.19 10.39 -3.71
C ILE A 114 -12.79 10.92 -2.41
N ALA A 115 -12.79 10.09 -1.36
CA ALA A 115 -13.28 10.47 -0.04
C ALA A 115 -12.54 11.68 0.54
N LEU A 116 -11.20 11.64 0.47
CA LEU A 116 -10.35 12.68 0.99
C LEU A 116 -10.54 13.98 0.20
N ASP A 117 -10.51 13.89 -1.13
CA ASP A 117 -10.68 15.05 -1.99
C ASP A 117 -12.05 15.72 -1.76
N ALA A 118 -13.14 14.96 -1.86
CA ALA A 118 -14.48 15.49 -1.64
C ALA A 118 -14.67 16.13 -0.25
N ALA A 119 -14.14 15.52 0.81
CA ALA A 119 -14.20 16.09 2.16
C ALA A 119 -13.41 17.41 2.26
N THR A 120 -12.22 17.48 1.67
CA THR A 120 -11.39 18.70 1.68
C THR A 120 -11.96 19.84 0.82
N ARG A 121 -12.94 19.53 -0.05
CA ARG A 121 -13.76 20.52 -0.78
C ARG A 121 -15.05 20.90 -0.04
N GLY A 122 -15.23 20.40 1.19
CA GLY A 122 -16.34 20.74 2.08
C GLY A 122 -17.64 19.96 1.85
N LEU A 123 -17.61 18.88 1.05
CA LEU A 123 -18.76 18.00 0.81
C LEU A 123 -18.98 17.04 1.98
N LYS A 124 -20.24 16.64 2.21
CA LYS A 124 -20.59 15.60 3.19
C LYS A 124 -20.49 14.22 2.53
N VAL A 125 -19.51 13.41 2.94
CA VAL A 125 -19.15 12.16 2.24
C VAL A 125 -19.31 10.94 3.16
N ALA A 126 -19.91 9.88 2.61
CA ALA A 126 -19.88 8.54 3.18
C ALA A 126 -19.06 7.61 2.29
N VAL A 127 -18.21 6.76 2.88
CA VAL A 127 -17.44 5.73 2.18
C VAL A 127 -17.61 4.40 2.89
N VAL A 128 -17.97 3.38 2.11
CA VAL A 128 -18.19 2.02 2.61
C VAL A 128 -17.31 1.03 1.87
N GLU A 129 -16.72 0.10 2.61
CA GLU A 129 -15.87 -0.97 2.09
C GLU A 129 -16.37 -2.31 2.60
N ARG A 130 -16.58 -3.25 1.67
CA ARG A 130 -17.12 -4.58 1.99
C ARG A 130 -16.18 -5.35 2.90
N ASP A 131 -14.89 -5.30 2.62
CA ASP A 131 -13.84 -6.01 3.35
C ASP A 131 -13.12 -5.01 4.27
N ASP A 132 -11.80 -5.10 4.43
CA ASP A 132 -11.01 -4.05 5.09
C ASP A 132 -10.50 -3.00 4.08
N PHE A 133 -10.13 -1.82 4.57
CA PHE A 133 -9.45 -0.82 3.75
C PHE A 133 -8.22 -1.45 3.07
N SER A 134 -8.05 -1.19 1.77
CA SER A 134 -6.97 -1.74 0.95
C SER A 134 -7.01 -3.25 0.67
N SER A 135 -8.00 -4.00 1.16
CA SER A 135 -8.06 -5.47 1.06
C SER A 135 -7.99 -6.02 -0.37
N GLY A 136 -8.53 -5.29 -1.35
CA GLY A 136 -8.51 -5.63 -2.78
C GLY A 136 -7.13 -5.45 -3.45
N THR A 137 -7.13 -4.93 -4.68
CA THR A 137 -5.91 -4.72 -5.48
C THR A 137 -4.93 -3.73 -4.84
N SER A 138 -5.44 -2.78 -4.04
CA SER A 138 -4.63 -1.71 -3.45
C SER A 138 -3.58 -2.19 -2.44
N SER A 139 -3.66 -3.41 -1.92
CA SER A 139 -2.61 -4.04 -1.10
C SER A 139 -1.73 -5.03 -1.86
N LYS A 140 -1.94 -5.20 -3.17
CA LYS A 140 -1.34 -6.28 -3.99
C LYS A 140 -0.58 -5.74 -5.21
N SER A 141 0.01 -4.56 -5.09
CA SER A 141 0.80 -3.93 -6.16
C SER A 141 2.28 -4.35 -6.12
N THR A 142 3.09 -3.87 -7.07
CA THR A 142 4.57 -4.00 -7.02
C THR A 142 5.22 -3.08 -5.98
N LYS A 143 4.43 -2.25 -5.29
CA LYS A 143 4.90 -1.32 -4.26
C LYS A 143 5.79 -0.20 -4.81
N LEU A 144 5.62 0.11 -6.10
CA LEU A 144 6.34 1.17 -6.81
C LEU A 144 5.39 2.29 -7.23
N VAL A 145 5.89 3.50 -7.11
CA VAL A 145 5.27 4.74 -7.60
C VAL A 145 6.02 5.13 -8.85
N HIS A 146 5.68 4.45 -9.95
CA HIS A 146 6.40 4.57 -11.21
C HIS A 146 6.11 5.86 -11.94
N GLY A 147 7.15 6.54 -12.40
CA GLY A 147 7.02 7.70 -13.30
C GLY A 147 7.03 7.33 -14.79
N GLY A 148 6.91 6.05 -15.16
CA GLY A 148 6.58 5.64 -16.54
C GLY A 148 7.74 5.58 -17.56
N VAL A 149 8.98 5.29 -17.14
CA VAL A 149 10.17 5.24 -18.03
C VAL A 149 9.95 4.41 -19.31
N ARG A 150 9.22 3.29 -19.24
CA ARG A 150 8.92 2.45 -20.42
C ARG A 150 8.06 3.16 -21.46
N TYR A 151 7.15 4.03 -21.04
CA TYR A 151 6.29 4.79 -21.96
C TYR A 151 7.06 5.89 -22.67
N LEU A 152 8.19 6.34 -22.11
CA LEU A 152 9.05 7.34 -22.73
C LEU A 152 9.61 6.85 -24.06
N GLU A 153 9.96 5.56 -24.15
CA GLU A 153 10.48 4.98 -25.39
C GLU A 153 9.47 5.17 -26.54
N LYS A 154 8.21 4.78 -26.32
CA LYS A 154 7.15 4.99 -27.33
C LYS A 154 6.84 6.47 -27.57
N ALA A 155 6.77 7.28 -26.52
CA ALA A 155 6.51 8.71 -26.65
C ALA A 155 7.54 9.41 -27.55
N VAL A 156 8.82 9.04 -27.45
CA VAL A 156 9.91 9.64 -28.22
C VAL A 156 10.03 9.02 -29.61
N TRP A 157 10.05 7.69 -29.72
CA TRP A 157 10.31 7.01 -31.00
C TRP A 157 9.08 6.93 -31.91
N GLU A 158 7.87 6.84 -31.34
CA GLU A 158 6.61 6.78 -32.08
C GLU A 158 5.90 8.15 -32.12
N LEU A 159 6.48 9.20 -31.51
CA LEU A 159 5.89 10.54 -31.39
C LEU A 159 4.47 10.53 -30.80
N ASP A 160 4.20 9.59 -29.89
CA ASP A 160 2.90 9.42 -29.27
C ASP A 160 2.69 10.43 -28.12
N TYR A 161 1.93 11.50 -28.41
CA TYR A 161 1.59 12.53 -27.44
C TYR A 161 0.83 12.00 -26.23
N ASN A 162 -0.01 10.98 -26.39
CA ASN A 162 -0.77 10.41 -25.27
C ASN A 162 0.17 9.68 -24.30
N GLN A 163 1.20 8.99 -24.83
CA GLN A 163 2.25 8.40 -23.99
C GLN A 163 3.10 9.47 -23.30
N TYR A 164 3.41 10.57 -23.98
CA TYR A 164 4.12 11.70 -23.38
C TYR A 164 3.33 12.32 -22.23
N ALA A 165 2.04 12.60 -22.42
CA ALA A 165 1.16 13.15 -21.40
C ALA A 165 1.12 12.22 -20.17
N LEU A 166 0.98 10.91 -20.37
CA LEU A 166 1.02 9.90 -19.30
C LEU A 166 2.33 9.96 -18.48
N VAL A 167 3.49 10.13 -19.13
CA VAL A 167 4.78 10.23 -18.44
C VAL A 167 4.84 11.50 -17.59
N LYS A 168 4.44 12.65 -18.14
CA LYS A 168 4.43 13.93 -17.40
C LYS A 168 3.48 13.89 -16.22
N GLU A 169 2.32 13.27 -16.40
CA GLU A 169 1.33 13.04 -15.35
C GLU A 169 1.91 12.20 -14.23
N ALA A 170 2.45 11.01 -14.55
CA ALA A 170 3.02 10.10 -13.57
C ALA A 170 4.19 10.72 -12.81
N LEU A 171 5.02 11.53 -13.48
CA LEU A 171 6.13 12.27 -12.85
C LEU A 171 5.64 13.31 -11.83
N ARG A 172 4.61 14.08 -12.18
CA ARG A 172 3.99 15.07 -11.29
C ARG A 172 3.35 14.39 -10.08
N GLU A 173 2.52 13.37 -10.32
CA GLU A 173 1.83 12.67 -9.25
C GLU A 173 2.82 11.94 -8.33
N ARG A 174 3.93 11.39 -8.85
CA ARG A 174 4.99 10.79 -8.02
C ARG A 174 5.59 11.77 -7.03
N LYS A 175 5.78 13.03 -7.40
CA LYS A 175 6.28 14.05 -6.45
C LYS A 175 5.26 14.32 -5.35
N TYR A 176 4.00 14.59 -5.70
CA TYR A 176 2.94 14.79 -4.71
C TYR A 176 2.79 13.58 -3.78
N PHE A 177 2.92 12.37 -4.32
CA PHE A 177 2.92 11.13 -3.56
C PHE A 177 3.99 11.12 -2.47
N LEU A 178 5.23 11.51 -2.83
CA LEU A 178 6.38 11.54 -1.92
C LEU A 178 6.28 12.65 -0.88
N ASP A 179 5.68 13.79 -1.23
CA ASP A 179 5.57 14.95 -0.35
C ASP A 179 4.42 14.82 0.67
N THR A 180 3.29 14.22 0.28
CA THR A 180 2.10 14.09 1.13
C THR A 180 2.23 12.99 2.19
N ALA A 181 3.04 11.96 1.95
CA ALA A 181 3.27 10.85 2.86
C ALA A 181 4.74 10.38 2.88
N PRO A 182 5.68 11.22 3.34
CA PRO A 182 7.12 10.94 3.28
C PRO A 182 7.59 9.82 4.21
N HIS A 183 6.76 9.43 5.17
CA HIS A 183 7.00 8.28 6.04
C HIS A 183 6.65 6.96 5.35
N LEU A 184 5.68 6.96 4.42
CA LEU A 184 5.18 5.76 3.74
C LEU A 184 5.72 5.60 2.33
N SER A 185 6.47 6.58 1.83
CA SER A 185 6.99 6.61 0.48
C SER A 185 8.41 7.15 0.45
N MET A 186 9.21 6.61 -0.46
CA MET A 186 10.64 6.90 -0.50
C MET A 186 11.18 6.83 -1.92
N TRP A 187 12.36 7.42 -2.08
CA TRP A 187 13.13 7.33 -3.31
C TRP A 187 13.78 5.95 -3.39
N LEU A 188 13.66 5.29 -4.54
CA LEU A 188 14.29 4.00 -4.79
C LEU A 188 15.18 4.10 -6.04
N PRO A 189 16.51 3.97 -5.90
CA PRO A 189 17.37 3.75 -7.04
C PRO A 189 17.13 2.33 -7.59
N ILE A 190 17.02 2.23 -8.92
CA ILE A 190 16.80 0.98 -9.63
C ILE A 190 17.95 0.78 -10.63
N MET A 191 18.68 -0.32 -10.45
CA MET A 191 19.79 -0.74 -11.28
C MET A 191 19.30 -1.51 -12.51
N LEU A 192 19.79 -1.11 -13.68
CA LEU A 192 19.67 -1.81 -14.95
C LEU A 192 21.06 -2.35 -15.36
N PRO A 193 21.33 -3.66 -15.17
CA PRO A 193 22.57 -4.29 -15.61
C PRO A 193 22.70 -4.29 -17.14
N LEU A 194 23.92 -4.09 -17.64
CA LEU A 194 24.22 -4.06 -19.08
C LEU A 194 25.20 -5.16 -19.48
N ASP A 195 24.80 -5.95 -20.47
CA ASP A 195 25.54 -7.07 -21.06
C ASP A 195 26.34 -6.69 -22.33
N LYS A 196 26.10 -5.51 -22.91
CA LYS A 196 26.73 -5.06 -24.17
C LYS A 196 27.14 -3.59 -24.11
N TRP A 197 28.31 -3.26 -24.66
CA TRP A 197 28.85 -1.90 -24.62
C TRP A 197 27.97 -0.85 -25.31
N TRP A 198 27.31 -1.18 -26.42
CA TRP A 198 26.43 -0.23 -27.13
C TRP A 198 25.18 0.13 -26.32
N LYS A 199 24.74 -0.74 -25.39
CA LYS A 199 23.59 -0.46 -24.53
C LYS A 199 23.89 0.67 -23.54
N ALA A 200 25.15 0.87 -23.15
CA ALA A 200 25.55 1.94 -22.23
C ALA A 200 25.18 3.35 -22.73
N PRO A 201 25.65 3.82 -23.91
CA PRO A 201 25.24 5.13 -24.42
C PRO A 201 23.74 5.21 -24.73
N TYR A 202 23.11 4.12 -25.17
CA TYR A 202 21.67 4.07 -25.46
C TYR A 202 20.81 4.32 -24.20
N TYR A 203 20.98 3.51 -23.15
CA TYR A 203 20.22 3.67 -21.91
C TYR A 203 20.63 4.91 -21.12
N TRP A 204 21.89 5.36 -21.23
CA TRP A 204 22.30 6.64 -20.65
C TRP A 204 21.52 7.79 -21.30
N ALA A 205 21.43 7.84 -22.63
CA ALA A 205 20.64 8.85 -23.32
C ALA A 205 19.15 8.79 -22.95
N GLY A 206 18.56 7.59 -22.90
CA GLY A 206 17.16 7.40 -22.50
C GLY A 206 16.87 7.87 -21.07
N THR A 207 17.71 7.49 -20.10
CA THR A 207 17.56 7.94 -18.71
C THR A 207 17.83 9.43 -18.53
N LYS A 208 18.74 10.04 -19.31
CA LYS A 208 18.95 11.50 -19.29
C LYS A 208 17.80 12.27 -19.90
N CYS A 209 17.19 11.75 -20.97
CA CYS A 209 15.94 12.28 -21.50
C CYS A 209 14.84 12.24 -20.43
N TYR A 210 14.74 11.12 -19.70
CA TYR A 210 13.80 10.99 -18.59
C TYR A 210 14.06 12.00 -17.45
N ASP A 211 15.31 12.15 -17.00
CA ASP A 211 15.72 13.15 -16.01
C ASP A 211 15.38 14.58 -16.44
N PHE A 212 15.58 14.89 -17.73
CA PHE A 212 15.28 16.19 -18.30
C PHE A 212 13.76 16.45 -18.32
N LEU A 213 12.96 15.47 -18.73
CA LEU A 213 11.50 15.56 -18.74
C LEU A 213 10.90 15.68 -17.34
N ALA A 214 11.52 15.03 -16.35
CA ALA A 214 11.14 15.14 -14.96
C ALA A 214 11.34 16.56 -14.42
N GLY A 215 12.38 17.28 -14.83
CA GLY A 215 12.54 18.71 -14.49
C GLY A 215 12.54 18.95 -12.98
N SER A 216 11.65 19.82 -12.48
CA SER A 216 11.41 20.07 -11.05
C SER A 216 10.69 18.94 -10.31
N GLU A 217 10.17 17.95 -11.05
CA GLU A 217 9.48 16.77 -10.52
C GLU A 217 10.44 15.55 -10.46
N GLY A 218 11.72 15.77 -10.82
CA GLY A 218 12.77 14.76 -10.73
C GLY A 218 13.25 14.53 -9.30
N ILE A 219 13.46 13.25 -8.97
CA ILE A 219 13.94 12.79 -7.65
C ILE A 219 15.44 13.05 -7.51
N GLU A 220 16.26 12.29 -8.24
CA GLU A 220 17.72 12.41 -8.31
C GLU A 220 18.17 12.09 -9.75
N SER A 221 19.35 12.53 -10.17
CA SER A 221 19.79 12.28 -11.56
C SER A 221 20.30 10.85 -11.75
N SER A 222 20.01 10.26 -12.90
CA SER A 222 20.53 8.96 -13.31
C SER A 222 22.07 8.95 -13.39
N TYR A 223 22.69 7.80 -13.16
CA TYR A 223 24.15 7.68 -13.24
C TYR A 223 24.59 6.29 -13.73
N PHE A 224 25.84 6.20 -14.17
CA PHE A 224 26.46 4.96 -14.61
C PHE A 224 27.32 4.37 -13.50
N LEU A 225 27.16 3.07 -13.25
CA LEU A 225 28.04 2.27 -12.43
C LEU A 225 28.96 1.45 -13.32
N THR A 226 30.26 1.55 -13.07
CA THR A 226 31.24 0.64 -13.68
C THR A 226 30.96 -0.79 -13.22
N ARG A 227 31.42 -1.78 -13.99
CA ARG A 227 31.31 -3.20 -13.64
C ARG A 227 31.68 -3.49 -12.18
N SER A 228 32.82 -2.96 -11.71
CA SER A 228 33.27 -3.14 -10.33
C SER A 228 32.30 -2.57 -9.30
N LYS A 229 31.78 -1.36 -9.52
CA LYS A 229 30.80 -0.73 -8.61
C LYS A 229 29.43 -1.41 -8.65
N ALA A 230 29.02 -1.92 -9.81
CA ALA A 230 27.78 -2.69 -9.94
C ALA A 230 27.87 -4.00 -9.13
N LEU A 231 29.01 -4.70 -9.21
CA LEU A 231 29.26 -5.91 -8.42
C LEU A 231 29.47 -5.61 -6.93
N ASP A 232 30.03 -4.46 -6.56
CA ASP A 232 30.12 -4.04 -5.16
C ASP A 232 28.73 -3.76 -4.56
N ALA A 233 27.88 -3.05 -5.31
CA ALA A 233 26.51 -2.78 -4.91
C ALA A 233 25.63 -4.04 -4.90
N PHE A 234 25.86 -4.98 -5.84
CA PHE A 234 25.12 -6.23 -5.96
C PHE A 234 26.08 -7.42 -6.20
N PRO A 235 26.67 -8.00 -5.13
CA PRO A 235 27.70 -9.04 -5.24
C PRO A 235 27.28 -10.33 -5.94
N MET A 236 25.99 -10.67 -5.86
CA MET A 236 25.42 -11.87 -6.48
C MET A 236 25.04 -11.67 -7.95
N LEU A 237 25.20 -10.48 -8.50
CA LEU A 237 24.90 -10.22 -9.91
C LEU A 237 25.82 -11.08 -10.80
N LYS A 238 25.25 -11.65 -11.86
CA LYS A 238 26.00 -12.44 -12.84
C LYS A 238 27.13 -11.61 -13.45
N LYS A 239 28.35 -12.15 -13.38
CA LYS A 239 29.58 -11.46 -13.82
C LYS A 239 29.84 -11.57 -15.33
N ASP A 240 29.27 -12.59 -15.97
CA ASP A 240 29.48 -12.89 -17.38
C ASP A 240 28.90 -11.80 -18.26
N ASN A 241 29.69 -11.30 -19.21
CA ASN A 241 29.33 -10.24 -20.15
C ASN A 241 28.89 -8.90 -19.51
N LEU A 242 28.93 -8.76 -18.18
CA LEU A 242 28.56 -7.53 -17.50
C LEU A 242 29.57 -6.42 -17.83
N VAL A 243 29.08 -5.38 -18.50
CA VAL A 243 29.84 -4.17 -18.87
C VAL A 243 29.78 -3.13 -17.76
N GLY A 244 28.64 -3.01 -17.10
CA GLY A 244 28.33 -2.02 -16.07
C GLY A 244 26.83 -2.00 -15.82
N ALA A 245 26.34 -0.94 -15.18
CA ALA A 245 24.91 -0.76 -14.95
C ALA A 245 24.51 0.72 -15.05
N LEU A 246 23.29 0.99 -15.49
CA LEU A 246 22.66 2.30 -15.32
C LEU A 246 21.80 2.28 -14.06
N VAL A 247 21.79 3.38 -13.32
CA VAL A 247 20.89 3.57 -12.19
C VAL A 247 20.00 4.76 -12.50
N TYR A 248 18.70 4.57 -12.38
CA TYR A 248 17.71 5.65 -12.40
C TYR A 248 16.89 5.61 -11.11
N TYR A 249 16.13 6.67 -10.84
CA TYR A 249 15.33 6.79 -9.62
C TYR A 249 13.84 6.72 -9.91
N ASP A 250 13.15 5.90 -9.11
CA ASP A 250 11.70 5.86 -9.04
C ASP A 250 11.20 6.00 -7.59
N GLY A 251 9.89 6.01 -7.39
CA GLY A 251 9.30 5.98 -6.05
C GLY A 251 8.98 4.55 -5.61
N ALA A 252 9.10 4.28 -4.31
CA ALA A 252 8.56 3.10 -3.66
C ALA A 252 7.62 3.53 -2.53
N HIS A 253 6.67 2.66 -2.15
CA HIS A 253 5.74 2.97 -1.07
C HIS A 253 5.23 1.76 -0.31
N ASN A 254 4.66 2.01 0.86
CA ASN A 254 3.87 1.04 1.60
C ASN A 254 2.39 1.16 1.18
N ASP A 255 1.99 0.46 0.11
CA ASP A 255 0.65 0.57 -0.48
C ASP A 255 -0.53 0.43 0.51
N SER A 256 -0.53 -0.61 1.35
CA SER A 256 -1.63 -0.83 2.29
C SER A 256 -1.69 0.21 3.42
N ARG A 257 -0.54 0.57 4.02
CA ARG A 257 -0.48 1.66 5.01
C ARG A 257 -0.87 2.99 4.39
N MET A 258 -0.44 3.28 3.17
CA MET A 258 -0.81 4.51 2.44
C MET A 258 -2.33 4.60 2.29
N ASN A 259 -2.97 3.49 1.90
CA ASN A 259 -4.42 3.43 1.74
C ASN A 259 -5.17 3.61 3.07
N VAL A 260 -4.71 2.97 4.15
CA VAL A 260 -5.29 3.14 5.49
C VAL A 260 -5.13 4.59 5.92
N SER A 261 -3.94 5.19 5.75
CA SER A 261 -3.71 6.59 6.05
C SER A 261 -4.59 7.53 5.22
N LEU A 262 -4.87 7.23 3.95
CA LEU A 262 -5.83 7.99 3.13
C LEU A 262 -7.24 7.94 3.73
N ALA A 263 -7.74 6.74 4.03
CA ALA A 263 -9.06 6.55 4.63
C ALA A 263 -9.18 7.25 5.99
N MET A 264 -8.15 7.14 6.84
CA MET A 264 -8.15 7.78 8.16
C MET A 264 -7.99 9.29 8.07
N THR A 265 -7.25 9.81 7.09
CA THR A 265 -7.14 11.24 6.83
C THR A 265 -8.50 11.78 6.36
N ALA A 266 -9.19 11.08 5.45
CA ALA A 266 -10.56 11.45 5.04
C ALA A 266 -11.52 11.49 6.25
N ALA A 267 -11.43 10.51 7.15
CA ALA A 267 -12.24 10.49 8.37
C ALA A 267 -11.93 11.67 9.31
N LEU A 268 -10.66 12.09 9.42
CA LEU A 268 -10.28 13.29 10.17
C LEU A 268 -10.89 14.56 9.56
N TYR A 269 -10.88 14.70 8.23
CA TYR A 269 -11.55 15.79 7.50
C TYR A 269 -13.08 15.71 7.47
N GLY A 270 -13.67 14.72 8.15
CA GLY A 270 -15.11 14.65 8.40
C GLY A 270 -15.89 13.64 7.56
N SER A 271 -15.23 12.85 6.69
CA SER A 271 -15.89 11.74 6.00
C SER A 271 -16.36 10.67 6.98
N THR A 272 -17.54 10.11 6.73
CA THR A 272 -17.98 8.89 7.40
C THR A 272 -17.39 7.70 6.68
N VAL A 273 -16.43 7.00 7.30
CA VAL A 273 -15.68 5.90 6.67
C VAL A 273 -15.87 4.61 7.47
N VAL A 274 -16.37 3.56 6.82
CA VAL A 274 -16.68 2.27 7.46
C VAL A 274 -16.21 1.08 6.61
N ASN A 275 -15.33 0.24 7.17
CA ASN A 275 -14.95 -1.05 6.62
C ASN A 275 -15.89 -2.18 7.11
N HIS A 276 -15.83 -3.34 6.46
CA HIS A 276 -16.68 -4.50 6.70
C HIS A 276 -18.18 -4.21 6.56
N LEU A 277 -18.54 -3.30 5.65
CA LEU A 277 -19.90 -2.85 5.36
C LEU A 277 -20.19 -3.02 3.86
N GLU A 278 -20.89 -4.09 3.52
CA GLU A 278 -21.17 -4.49 2.14
C GLU A 278 -22.36 -3.72 1.56
N VAL A 279 -22.24 -3.20 0.34
CA VAL A 279 -23.41 -2.74 -0.43
C VAL A 279 -24.08 -3.95 -1.07
N THR A 280 -25.36 -4.16 -0.77
CA THR A 280 -26.18 -5.28 -1.26
C THR A 280 -27.21 -4.87 -2.30
N GLY A 281 -27.39 -3.57 -2.53
CA GLY A 281 -28.27 -3.05 -3.56
C GLY A 281 -28.26 -1.52 -3.62
N LEU A 282 -28.81 -0.98 -4.71
CA LEU A 282 -28.93 0.46 -4.95
C LEU A 282 -30.39 0.91 -4.89
N GLU A 283 -30.63 2.09 -4.35
CA GLU A 283 -31.98 2.65 -4.18
C GLU A 283 -32.25 3.72 -5.25
N LYS A 284 -33.39 3.60 -5.93
CA LYS A 284 -33.86 4.55 -6.94
C LYS A 284 -35.10 5.31 -6.44
N ASP A 285 -35.20 6.58 -6.81
CA ASP A 285 -36.40 7.37 -6.58
C ASP A 285 -37.50 7.07 -7.62
N ALA A 286 -38.64 7.75 -7.52
CA ALA A 286 -39.76 7.58 -8.44
C ALA A 286 -39.43 7.96 -9.90
N ASN A 287 -38.37 8.74 -10.13
CA ASN A 287 -37.89 9.13 -11.46
C ASN A 287 -36.82 8.17 -12.00
N GLY A 288 -36.52 7.09 -11.28
CA GLY A 288 -35.49 6.12 -11.64
C GLY A 288 -34.06 6.62 -11.39
N LYS A 289 -33.87 7.72 -10.64
CA LYS A 289 -32.55 8.25 -10.27
C LYS A 289 -32.05 7.65 -8.97
N LEU A 290 -30.75 7.35 -8.90
CA LEU A 290 -30.13 6.82 -7.70
C LEU A 290 -30.15 7.83 -6.56
N CYS A 291 -30.50 7.37 -5.36
CA CYS A 291 -30.67 8.22 -4.18
C CYS A 291 -30.20 7.57 -2.86
N GLY A 292 -29.57 6.39 -2.94
CA GLY A 292 -29.01 5.70 -1.80
C GLY A 292 -28.55 4.28 -2.12
N ALA A 293 -28.06 3.57 -1.10
CA ALA A 293 -27.68 2.17 -1.19
C ALA A 293 -28.11 1.40 0.06
N ARG A 294 -28.47 0.13 -0.12
CA ARG A 294 -28.68 -0.82 0.97
C ARG A 294 -27.34 -1.43 1.35
N VAL A 295 -27.06 -1.47 2.65
CA VAL A 295 -25.81 -2.00 3.18
C VAL A 295 -26.03 -3.03 4.29
N LYS A 296 -25.03 -3.89 4.51
CA LYS A 296 -25.02 -4.97 5.49
C LYS A 296 -23.70 -5.01 6.26
N ASP A 297 -23.74 -4.93 7.59
CA ASP A 297 -22.53 -5.01 8.44
C ASP A 297 -22.06 -6.46 8.62
N LEU A 298 -20.90 -6.80 8.04
CA LEU A 298 -20.34 -8.15 8.04
C LEU A 298 -19.66 -8.53 9.37
N VAL A 299 -19.36 -7.55 10.24
CA VAL A 299 -18.73 -7.83 11.55
C VAL A 299 -19.72 -8.51 12.50
N GLN A 300 -21.02 -8.20 12.38
CA GLN A 300 -22.05 -8.81 13.23
C GLN A 300 -22.18 -10.32 13.00
N ASP A 301 -22.12 -10.77 11.75
CA ASP A 301 -22.18 -12.20 11.38
C ASP A 301 -21.07 -13.00 12.06
N LYS A 302 -19.87 -12.43 11.97
CA LYS A 302 -18.64 -12.88 12.60
C LYS A 302 -18.74 -12.99 14.13
N ASN A 303 -19.55 -12.12 14.76
CA ASN A 303 -19.88 -12.15 16.19
C ASN A 303 -21.06 -13.09 16.53
N GLY A 304 -21.55 -13.89 15.58
CA GLY A 304 -22.68 -14.80 15.75
C GLY A 304 -24.04 -14.09 15.84
N LYS A 305 -24.14 -12.83 15.40
CA LYS A 305 -25.37 -12.03 15.36
C LYS A 305 -25.85 -11.90 13.92
N LYS A 306 -27.16 -11.79 13.72
CA LYS A 306 -27.71 -11.51 12.39
C LYS A 306 -27.18 -10.14 11.91
N PRO A 307 -26.61 -10.05 10.70
CA PRO A 307 -26.18 -8.78 10.13
C PRO A 307 -27.33 -7.77 10.08
N ASP A 308 -27.03 -6.56 10.52
CA ASP A 308 -27.97 -5.45 10.45
C ASP A 308 -27.93 -4.86 9.04
N GLU A 309 -29.10 -4.72 8.42
CA GLU A 309 -29.26 -4.14 7.09
C GLU A 309 -29.97 -2.79 7.20
N PHE A 310 -29.41 -1.77 6.56
CA PHE A 310 -29.96 -0.42 6.58
C PHE A 310 -29.65 0.32 5.27
N ILE A 311 -30.28 1.48 5.08
CA ILE A 311 -30.13 2.30 3.88
C ILE A 311 -29.27 3.52 4.21
N ILE A 312 -28.34 3.83 3.32
CA ILE A 312 -27.59 5.10 3.30
C ILE A 312 -28.19 5.98 2.22
N ARG A 313 -28.52 7.23 2.53
CA ARG A 313 -29.05 8.20 1.55
C ARG A 313 -27.95 9.14 1.09
N ALA A 314 -27.85 9.34 -0.23
CA ALA A 314 -26.90 10.26 -0.82
C ALA A 314 -27.45 10.89 -2.11
N LYS A 315 -26.99 12.11 -2.43
CA LYS A 315 -27.34 12.81 -3.67
C LYS A 315 -26.64 12.22 -4.89
N GLY A 316 -25.37 11.84 -4.72
CA GLY A 316 -24.58 11.13 -5.74
C GLY A 316 -23.98 9.84 -5.20
N ILE A 317 -23.84 8.84 -6.07
CA ILE A 317 -23.21 7.55 -5.75
C ILE A 317 -22.04 7.33 -6.70
N ILE A 318 -20.86 7.05 -6.13
CA ILE A 318 -19.64 6.77 -6.86
C ILE A 318 -19.22 5.31 -6.63
N ASN A 319 -19.12 4.54 -7.71
CA ASN A 319 -18.56 3.19 -7.73
C ASN A 319 -17.05 3.25 -7.97
N ALA A 320 -16.27 2.87 -6.96
CA ALA A 320 -14.80 2.82 -6.99
C ALA A 320 -14.28 1.43 -6.54
N THR A 321 -15.00 0.37 -6.90
CA THR A 321 -14.77 -1.00 -6.40
C THR A 321 -13.71 -1.81 -7.16
N GLY A 322 -12.86 -1.14 -7.95
CA GLY A 322 -11.71 -1.75 -8.63
C GLY A 322 -12.12 -2.94 -9.51
N PRO A 323 -11.59 -4.16 -9.31
CA PRO A 323 -11.98 -5.31 -10.13
C PRO A 323 -13.45 -5.70 -9.97
N PHE A 324 -14.12 -5.29 -8.88
CA PHE A 324 -15.54 -5.58 -8.63
C PHE A 324 -16.49 -4.55 -9.23
N THR A 325 -15.98 -3.61 -10.04
CA THR A 325 -16.76 -2.51 -10.65
C THR A 325 -18.07 -2.97 -11.27
N ASP A 326 -18.03 -4.04 -12.07
CA ASP A 326 -19.20 -4.50 -12.81
C ASP A 326 -20.30 -5.09 -11.92
N GLY A 327 -19.95 -5.60 -10.72
CA GLY A 327 -20.95 -6.08 -9.75
C GLY A 327 -21.88 -4.96 -9.28
N ILE A 328 -21.31 -3.77 -8.96
CA ILE A 328 -22.10 -2.60 -8.56
C ILE A 328 -22.84 -2.00 -9.77
N ARG A 329 -22.25 -2.01 -10.97
CA ARG A 329 -22.95 -1.55 -12.19
C ARG A 329 -24.19 -2.38 -12.48
N LYS A 330 -24.14 -3.69 -12.24
CA LYS A 330 -25.29 -4.60 -12.41
C LYS A 330 -26.39 -4.40 -11.36
N PHE A 331 -26.08 -3.87 -10.17
CA PHE A 331 -27.12 -3.41 -9.24
C PHE A 331 -27.89 -2.19 -9.75
N ASP A 332 -27.29 -1.40 -10.65
CA ASP A 332 -27.97 -0.28 -11.30
C ASP A 332 -28.75 -0.74 -12.54
N ASP A 333 -28.11 -1.50 -13.42
CA ASP A 333 -28.71 -2.05 -14.64
C ASP A 333 -28.12 -3.44 -14.92
N GLU A 334 -28.94 -4.48 -14.72
CA GLU A 334 -28.54 -5.89 -14.93
C GLU A 334 -28.13 -6.20 -16.38
N THR A 335 -28.56 -5.38 -17.35
CA THR A 335 -28.29 -5.61 -18.78
C THR A 335 -26.97 -5.00 -19.27
N VAL A 336 -26.27 -4.27 -18.40
CA VAL A 336 -25.03 -3.58 -18.75
C VAL A 336 -23.90 -4.57 -19.05
N LYS A 337 -23.13 -4.30 -20.11
CA LYS A 337 -21.94 -5.10 -20.44
C LYS A 337 -20.80 -4.81 -19.49
N ASP A 338 -20.03 -5.85 -19.18
CA ASP A 338 -18.83 -5.75 -18.37
C ASP A 338 -17.78 -4.87 -19.06
N ILE A 339 -17.20 -3.96 -18.30
CA ILE A 339 -16.11 -3.09 -18.77
C ILE A 339 -14.75 -3.54 -18.22
N VAL A 340 -14.72 -4.32 -17.13
CA VAL A 340 -13.48 -4.79 -16.53
C VAL A 340 -12.95 -5.99 -17.29
N ALA A 341 -11.67 -5.94 -17.68
CA ALA A 341 -10.88 -7.03 -18.21
C ALA A 341 -9.86 -7.45 -17.14
N PRO A 342 -10.23 -8.32 -16.19
CA PRO A 342 -9.37 -8.71 -15.07
C PRO A 342 -8.10 -9.43 -15.54
N SER A 343 -6.95 -9.05 -14.97
CA SER A 343 -5.68 -9.75 -15.16
C SER A 343 -4.96 -9.98 -13.82
N SER A 344 -4.49 -11.19 -13.57
CA SER A 344 -3.69 -11.54 -12.39
C SER A 344 -2.24 -11.10 -12.54
N GLY A 345 -1.67 -10.64 -11.44
CA GLY A 345 -0.25 -10.40 -11.29
C GLY A 345 0.27 -10.99 -10.01
N VAL A 346 1.21 -11.92 -10.14
CA VAL A 346 1.86 -12.60 -9.02
C VAL A 346 3.15 -11.91 -8.64
N HIS A 347 3.44 -11.90 -7.34
CA HIS A 347 4.73 -11.53 -6.78
C HIS A 347 5.12 -12.55 -5.71
N VAL A 348 6.43 -12.69 -5.50
CA VAL A 348 6.99 -13.51 -4.42
C VAL A 348 7.86 -12.65 -3.51
N ILE A 349 7.93 -13.04 -2.24
CA ILE A 349 8.94 -12.56 -1.31
C ILE A 349 10.05 -13.60 -1.16
N LEU A 350 11.28 -13.11 -1.27
CA LEU A 350 12.49 -13.84 -0.97
C LEU A 350 13.24 -13.19 0.21
N PRO A 351 14.16 -13.91 0.86
CA PRO A 351 15.08 -13.35 1.85
C PRO A 351 15.78 -12.09 1.33
N GLY A 352 15.96 -11.10 2.21
CA GLY A 352 16.48 -9.78 1.81
C GLY A 352 17.89 -9.78 1.22
N TYR A 353 18.64 -10.87 1.37
CA TYR A 353 19.94 -10.98 0.71
C TYR A 353 19.82 -11.09 -0.82
N TYR A 354 18.66 -11.45 -1.40
CA TYR A 354 18.40 -11.53 -2.85
C TYR A 354 18.39 -10.18 -3.60
N SER A 355 18.46 -9.06 -2.88
CA SER A 355 18.61 -7.71 -3.46
C SER A 355 19.46 -6.80 -2.56
N PRO A 356 20.15 -5.78 -3.11
CA PRO A 356 20.79 -4.77 -2.29
C PRO A 356 19.77 -4.05 -1.39
N GLN A 357 20.12 -3.76 -0.13
CA GLN A 357 19.17 -3.22 0.87
C GLN A 357 18.52 -1.88 0.48
N LYS A 358 19.20 -1.07 -0.34
CA LYS A 358 18.77 0.30 -0.70
C LYS A 358 18.64 0.53 -2.20
N MET A 359 18.69 -0.52 -3.01
CA MET A 359 18.64 -0.42 -4.47
C MET A 359 17.91 -1.61 -5.06
N GLY A 360 16.93 -1.34 -5.93
CA GLY A 360 16.26 -2.36 -6.70
C GLY A 360 17.04 -2.74 -7.96
N LEU A 361 16.64 -3.83 -8.60
CA LEU A 361 17.10 -4.23 -9.92
C LEU A 361 15.89 -4.39 -10.84
N ILE A 362 16.06 -4.03 -12.11
CA ILE A 362 15.09 -4.25 -13.18
C ILE A 362 15.69 -5.15 -14.25
N ASP A 363 14.93 -6.16 -14.64
CA ASP A 363 15.10 -6.85 -15.91
C ASP A 363 14.09 -6.27 -16.91
N PRO A 364 14.53 -5.51 -17.92
CA PRO A 364 13.65 -4.86 -18.88
C PRO A 364 13.13 -5.81 -19.96
N LYS A 365 13.63 -7.05 -20.04
CA LYS A 365 13.28 -8.01 -21.09
C LYS A 365 13.50 -9.46 -20.61
N THR A 366 12.48 -9.99 -19.95
CA THR A 366 12.37 -11.41 -19.56
C THR A 366 12.33 -12.33 -20.78
N SER A 367 12.37 -13.64 -20.56
CA SER A 367 12.29 -14.67 -21.63
C SER A 367 11.10 -14.50 -22.60
N ASP A 368 10.01 -13.90 -22.14
CA ASP A 368 8.79 -13.62 -22.92
C ASP A 368 8.56 -12.13 -23.23
N GLY A 369 9.55 -11.26 -22.99
CA GLY A 369 9.50 -9.84 -23.32
C GLY A 369 8.75 -8.95 -22.31
N ARG A 370 8.43 -9.47 -21.12
CA ARG A 370 7.94 -8.70 -19.97
C ARG A 370 9.10 -8.05 -19.20
N VAL A 371 8.72 -7.39 -18.11
CA VAL A 371 9.64 -6.70 -17.18
C VAL A 371 9.45 -7.32 -15.80
N ILE A 372 10.54 -7.65 -15.13
CA ILE A 372 10.52 -8.13 -13.75
C ILE A 372 11.40 -7.22 -12.88
N PHE A 373 10.90 -6.90 -11.69
CA PHE A 373 11.57 -6.08 -10.70
C PHE A 373 12.00 -6.94 -9.52
N PHE A 374 13.12 -6.56 -8.90
CA PHE A 374 13.70 -7.15 -7.71
C PHE A 374 13.93 -6.00 -6.74
N LEU A 375 13.09 -5.88 -5.72
CA LEU A 375 13.01 -4.66 -4.93
C LEU A 375 13.27 -4.97 -3.46
N PRO A 376 14.19 -4.25 -2.79
CA PRO A 376 14.28 -4.33 -1.35
C PRO A 376 12.99 -3.78 -0.75
N TRP A 377 12.39 -4.53 0.17
CA TRP A 377 11.13 -4.17 0.79
C TRP A 377 11.01 -4.75 2.20
N GLN A 378 11.00 -3.87 3.20
CA GLN A 378 10.86 -4.20 4.63
C GLN A 378 11.76 -5.36 5.11
N GLY A 379 13.04 -5.31 4.73
CA GLY A 379 14.04 -6.32 5.13
C GLY A 379 14.08 -7.57 4.24
N ASN A 380 13.15 -7.69 3.28
CA ASN A 380 13.06 -8.80 2.33
C ASN A 380 13.22 -8.29 0.88
N THR A 381 13.12 -9.19 -0.11
CA THR A 381 13.14 -8.88 -1.54
C THR A 381 11.81 -9.24 -2.19
N ILE A 382 11.12 -8.26 -2.80
CA ILE A 382 9.99 -8.53 -3.71
C ILE A 382 10.55 -8.88 -5.08
N ALA A 383 10.03 -9.95 -5.70
CA ALA A 383 10.23 -10.23 -7.12
C ALA A 383 8.89 -10.38 -7.86
N GLY A 384 8.76 -9.73 -9.01
CA GLY A 384 7.54 -9.79 -9.83
C GLY A 384 7.51 -8.76 -10.97
N THR A 385 6.57 -8.87 -11.91
CA THR A 385 5.29 -9.59 -11.78
C THR A 385 4.87 -10.31 -13.07
N THR A 386 3.93 -11.24 -12.93
CA THR A 386 3.23 -11.87 -14.06
C THR A 386 2.06 -11.03 -14.55
N ASP A 387 1.48 -11.46 -15.67
CA ASP A 387 0.31 -10.86 -16.31
C ASP A 387 -0.46 -11.97 -17.04
N SER A 388 -1.67 -12.28 -16.60
CA SER A 388 -2.49 -13.35 -17.18
C SER A 388 -3.98 -13.09 -16.95
N PRO A 389 -4.86 -13.29 -17.95
CA PRO A 389 -6.30 -13.20 -17.75
C PRO A 389 -6.76 -14.10 -16.58
N THR A 390 -7.71 -13.61 -15.79
CA THR A 390 -8.16 -14.32 -14.58
C THR A 390 -9.61 -14.00 -14.24
N ASP A 391 -10.26 -14.84 -13.45
CA ASP A 391 -11.58 -14.56 -12.90
C ASP A 391 -11.49 -13.68 -11.65
N ILE A 392 -12.52 -12.88 -11.41
CA ILE A 392 -12.62 -12.02 -10.23
C ILE A 392 -12.92 -12.89 -9.01
N THR A 393 -11.98 -12.92 -8.07
CA THR A 393 -12.12 -13.60 -6.78
C THR A 393 -11.69 -12.66 -5.64
N GLN A 394 -12.20 -12.89 -4.43
CA GLN A 394 -11.88 -12.05 -3.27
C GLN A 394 -10.40 -12.17 -2.86
N ASN A 395 -9.90 -13.40 -2.76
CA ASN A 395 -8.53 -13.72 -2.37
C ASN A 395 -7.88 -14.60 -3.45
N PRO A 396 -7.48 -14.01 -4.60
CA PRO A 396 -6.79 -14.75 -5.65
C PRO A 396 -5.49 -15.38 -5.13
N VAL A 397 -5.23 -16.62 -5.53
CA VAL A 397 -4.06 -17.39 -5.11
C VAL A 397 -2.99 -17.35 -6.20
N ALA A 398 -1.72 -17.19 -5.82
CA ALA A 398 -0.60 -17.30 -6.74
C ALA A 398 -0.42 -18.75 -7.21
N LYS A 399 -0.38 -18.98 -8.53
CA LYS A 399 -0.18 -20.33 -9.08
C LYS A 399 1.29 -20.73 -8.97
N GLU A 400 1.55 -22.01 -8.70
CA GLU A 400 2.93 -22.54 -8.62
C GLU A 400 3.71 -22.34 -9.92
N GLU A 401 3.05 -22.48 -11.08
CA GLU A 401 3.66 -22.22 -12.40
C GLU A 401 4.18 -20.77 -12.53
N GLU A 402 3.45 -19.80 -11.98
CA GLU A 402 3.83 -18.39 -12.00
C GLU A 402 4.98 -18.11 -11.02
N ILE A 403 4.97 -18.77 -9.87
CA ILE A 403 6.06 -18.72 -8.88
C ILE A 403 7.33 -19.28 -9.49
N ASP A 404 7.28 -20.48 -10.07
CA ASP A 404 8.43 -21.14 -10.69
C ASP A 404 8.97 -20.34 -11.88
N TRP A 405 8.09 -19.74 -12.67
CA TRP A 405 8.50 -18.80 -13.73
C TRP A 405 9.27 -17.61 -13.17
N ILE A 406 8.76 -16.93 -12.13
CA ILE A 406 9.47 -15.84 -11.47
C ILE A 406 10.86 -16.31 -11.00
N LEU A 407 10.94 -17.43 -10.28
CA LEU A 407 12.22 -17.96 -9.79
C LEU A 407 13.19 -18.29 -10.93
N SER A 408 12.69 -18.75 -12.09
CA SER A 408 13.51 -19.02 -13.27
C SER A 408 14.12 -17.75 -13.86
N GLU A 409 13.35 -16.66 -13.96
CA GLU A 409 13.85 -15.37 -14.46
C GLU A 409 14.89 -14.77 -13.49
N ILE A 410 14.68 -14.93 -12.18
CA ILE A 410 15.63 -14.48 -11.15
C ILE A 410 16.99 -15.16 -11.34
N ARG A 411 17.02 -16.48 -11.58
CA ARG A 411 18.28 -17.24 -11.77
C ARG A 411 19.11 -16.75 -12.94
N HIS A 412 18.52 -16.14 -13.97
CA HIS A 412 19.28 -15.64 -15.13
C HIS A 412 20.19 -14.45 -14.79
N TYR A 413 19.84 -13.70 -13.74
CA TYR A 413 20.57 -12.49 -13.32
C TYR A 413 21.53 -12.72 -12.16
N LEU A 414 21.37 -13.82 -11.43
CA LEU A 414 22.25 -14.17 -10.34
C LEU A 414 23.43 -15.00 -10.84
N SER A 415 24.53 -14.93 -10.09
CA SER A 415 25.72 -15.73 -10.35
C SER A 415 25.38 -17.23 -10.24
N PRO A 416 25.95 -18.11 -11.08
CA PRO A 416 25.57 -19.53 -11.12
C PRO A 416 25.76 -20.31 -9.80
N ASP A 417 26.60 -19.81 -8.89
CA ASP A 417 26.81 -20.35 -7.54
C ASP A 417 25.67 -19.99 -6.56
N ILE A 418 24.79 -19.06 -6.92
CA ILE A 418 23.63 -18.66 -6.12
C ILE A 418 22.42 -19.51 -6.50
N ASN A 419 22.07 -20.45 -5.63
CA ASN A 419 20.89 -21.28 -5.82
C ASN A 419 19.63 -20.56 -5.34
N VAL A 420 18.67 -20.35 -6.25
CA VAL A 420 17.34 -19.80 -5.95
C VAL A 420 16.35 -20.96 -5.92
N ARG A 421 15.84 -21.28 -4.73
CA ARG A 421 15.00 -22.47 -4.51
C ARG A 421 13.56 -22.06 -4.23
N ARG A 422 12.63 -22.96 -4.52
CA ARG A 422 11.21 -22.77 -4.17
C ARG A 422 10.98 -22.57 -2.67
N GLY A 423 11.81 -23.20 -1.82
CA GLY A 423 11.76 -23.03 -0.37
C GLY A 423 12.34 -21.70 0.14
N ASP A 424 12.97 -20.89 -0.72
CA ASP A 424 13.36 -19.53 -0.36
C ASP A 424 12.17 -18.55 -0.48
N VAL A 425 11.02 -18.97 -1.01
CA VAL A 425 9.81 -18.13 -1.09
C VAL A 425 9.12 -18.07 0.27
N LEU A 426 9.16 -16.90 0.91
CA LEU A 426 8.58 -16.65 2.24
C LEU A 426 7.08 -16.36 2.17
N ALA A 427 6.63 -15.74 1.08
CA ALA A 427 5.23 -15.44 0.78
C ALA A 427 5.06 -15.28 -0.73
N ALA A 428 3.87 -15.53 -1.24
CA ALA A 428 3.50 -15.28 -2.64
C ALA A 428 2.05 -14.80 -2.69
N TRP A 429 1.78 -13.71 -3.40
CA TRP A 429 0.42 -13.18 -3.53
C TRP A 429 0.08 -12.92 -4.99
N SER A 430 -1.22 -12.94 -5.30
CA SER A 430 -1.76 -12.55 -6.60
C SER A 430 -2.65 -11.33 -6.43
N GLY A 431 -2.54 -10.33 -7.30
CA GLY A 431 -3.43 -9.18 -7.38
C GLY A 431 -4.20 -9.16 -8.70
N ILE A 432 -5.46 -8.71 -8.69
CA ILE A 432 -6.26 -8.55 -9.91
C ILE A 432 -6.21 -7.10 -10.37
N ARG A 433 -5.61 -6.85 -11.53
CA ARG A 433 -5.57 -5.55 -12.18
C ARG A 433 -6.95 -5.25 -12.80
N PRO A 434 -7.59 -4.13 -12.45
CA PRO A 434 -8.88 -3.75 -13.01
C PRO A 434 -8.66 -3.05 -14.36
N LEU A 435 -8.15 -3.75 -15.37
CA LEU A 435 -8.02 -3.14 -16.71
C LEU A 435 -9.43 -2.86 -17.25
N VAL A 436 -9.62 -1.77 -17.99
CA VAL A 436 -10.97 -1.33 -18.40
C VAL A 436 -11.03 -1.17 -19.91
N LYS A 437 -12.15 -1.59 -20.51
CA LYS A 437 -12.53 -1.32 -21.89
C LYS A 437 -13.44 -0.10 -21.93
N ASP A 438 -13.23 0.78 -22.91
CA ASP A 438 -14.13 1.91 -23.10
C ASP A 438 -15.45 1.43 -23.73
N PRO A 439 -16.60 1.57 -23.05
CA PRO A 439 -17.89 1.15 -23.60
C PRO A 439 -18.31 1.95 -24.84
N ASN A 440 -17.74 3.14 -25.06
CA ASN A 440 -18.08 4.04 -26.17
C ASN A 440 -17.09 3.94 -27.35
N ALA A 441 -16.02 3.15 -27.23
CA ALA A 441 -15.03 3.03 -28.30
C ALA A 441 -15.58 2.24 -29.49
N LYS A 442 -15.28 2.72 -30.71
CA LYS A 442 -15.64 2.04 -31.98
C LYS A 442 -14.98 0.66 -32.11
N ASN A 443 -13.86 0.44 -31.43
CA ASN A 443 -13.17 -0.84 -31.34
C ASN A 443 -13.23 -1.32 -29.89
N THR A 444 -14.12 -2.28 -29.61
CA THR A 444 -14.44 -2.76 -28.26
C THR A 444 -13.32 -3.58 -27.60
N GLU A 445 -12.19 -3.76 -28.30
CA GLU A 445 -11.03 -4.53 -27.83
C GLU A 445 -9.91 -3.66 -27.23
N SER A 446 -9.88 -2.35 -27.50
CA SER A 446 -8.79 -1.50 -27.00
C SER A 446 -8.99 -1.11 -25.53
N LEU A 447 -8.08 -1.56 -24.67
CA LEU A 447 -8.06 -1.19 -23.25
C LEU A 447 -7.73 0.29 -23.06
N VAL A 448 -8.45 0.93 -22.13
CA VAL A 448 -8.16 2.27 -21.63
C VAL A 448 -6.84 2.20 -20.87
N ARG A 449 -5.84 2.97 -21.32
CA ARG A 449 -4.50 2.99 -20.69
C ARG A 449 -4.46 3.79 -19.38
N ASN A 450 -5.44 4.69 -19.18
CA ASN A 450 -5.61 5.49 -17.99
C ASN A 450 -6.74 4.91 -17.12
N HIS A 451 -7.59 5.77 -16.59
CA HIS A 451 -8.81 5.43 -15.88
C HIS A 451 -10.02 5.88 -16.70
N LEU A 452 -11.18 5.31 -16.41
CA LEU A 452 -12.47 5.64 -17.00
C LEU A 452 -13.36 6.28 -15.94
N ILE A 453 -13.96 7.42 -16.29
CA ILE A 453 -15.10 8.01 -15.56
C ILE A 453 -16.32 7.92 -16.46
N ASN A 454 -17.37 7.28 -15.98
CA ASN A 454 -18.62 7.10 -16.72
C ASN A 454 -19.83 7.29 -15.80
N VAL A 455 -20.87 7.96 -16.27
CA VAL A 455 -22.12 8.18 -15.53
C VAL A 455 -23.25 7.43 -16.23
N SER A 456 -23.97 6.58 -15.49
CA SER A 456 -25.12 5.85 -16.02
C SER A 456 -26.36 6.76 -16.14
N PRO A 457 -27.40 6.37 -16.91
CA PRO A 457 -28.63 7.14 -17.02
C PRO A 457 -29.36 7.38 -15.68
N SER A 458 -29.23 6.47 -14.72
CA SER A 458 -29.80 6.63 -13.36
C SER A 458 -28.93 7.49 -12.44
N GLY A 459 -27.70 7.81 -12.85
CA GLY A 459 -26.76 8.66 -12.10
C GLY A 459 -25.66 7.90 -11.35
N LEU A 460 -25.36 6.64 -11.66
CA LEU A 460 -24.21 5.96 -11.06
C LEU A 460 -22.92 6.47 -11.72
N LEU A 461 -22.07 7.17 -10.96
CA LEU A 461 -20.73 7.55 -11.43
C LEU A 461 -19.76 6.40 -11.15
N THR A 462 -19.13 5.86 -12.17
CA THR A 462 -18.12 4.80 -12.06
C THR A 462 -16.74 5.37 -12.35
N CYS A 463 -15.80 5.17 -11.41
CA CYS A 463 -14.38 5.44 -11.59
C CYS A 463 -13.61 4.11 -11.56
N ALA A 464 -13.13 3.66 -12.73
CA ALA A 464 -12.51 2.35 -12.89
C ALA A 464 -11.17 2.44 -13.64
N GLY A 465 -10.30 1.44 -13.46
CA GLY A 465 -8.97 1.41 -14.09
C GLY A 465 -7.93 2.20 -13.30
N GLY A 466 -6.98 2.79 -14.02
CA GLY A 466 -5.93 3.61 -13.43
C GLY A 466 -4.85 2.82 -12.68
N LYS A 467 -4.05 3.55 -11.89
CA LYS A 467 -2.86 3.05 -11.20
C LYS A 467 -2.72 3.70 -9.83
N TRP A 468 -1.96 3.03 -8.96
CA TRP A 468 -1.57 3.60 -7.67
C TRP A 468 -0.87 4.96 -7.81
N THR A 469 0.02 5.15 -8.78
CA THR A 469 0.71 6.44 -8.96
C THR A 469 -0.26 7.61 -9.17
N THR A 470 -1.37 7.39 -9.88
CA THR A 470 -2.29 8.45 -10.33
C THR A 470 -3.57 8.53 -9.51
N TYR A 471 -3.64 7.84 -8.36
CA TYR A 471 -4.88 7.75 -7.57
C TYR A 471 -5.46 9.12 -7.18
N ARG A 472 -4.60 10.11 -6.88
CA ARG A 472 -5.01 11.45 -6.46
C ARG A 472 -5.64 12.23 -7.61
N GLN A 473 -5.06 12.14 -8.80
CA GLN A 473 -5.67 12.72 -10.00
C GLN A 473 -6.99 12.03 -10.37
N MET A 474 -7.05 10.69 -10.29
CA MET A 474 -8.30 9.96 -10.49
C MET A 474 -9.40 10.42 -9.54
N ALA A 475 -9.03 10.69 -8.28
CA ALA A 475 -9.95 11.25 -7.29
C ALA A 475 -10.42 12.66 -7.65
N GLU A 476 -9.49 13.53 -8.04
CA GLU A 476 -9.78 14.90 -8.48
C GLU A 476 -10.78 14.93 -9.64
N GLU A 477 -10.52 14.14 -10.69
CA GLU A 477 -11.39 14.07 -11.87
C GLU A 477 -12.77 13.46 -11.55
N ALA A 478 -12.81 12.43 -10.68
CA ALA A 478 -14.07 11.82 -10.28
C ALA A 478 -14.94 12.76 -9.43
N VAL A 479 -14.34 13.54 -8.53
CA VAL A 479 -15.07 14.53 -7.70
C VAL A 479 -15.51 15.71 -8.56
N ASP A 480 -14.67 16.18 -9.49
CA ASP A 480 -15.05 17.22 -10.46
C ASP A 480 -16.28 16.82 -11.27
N GLU A 481 -16.30 15.59 -11.77
CA GLU A 481 -17.44 15.07 -12.53
C GLU A 481 -18.67 14.87 -11.65
N ALA A 482 -18.49 14.42 -10.40
CA ALA A 482 -19.58 14.27 -9.44
C ALA A 482 -20.23 15.62 -9.09
N ILE A 483 -19.43 16.67 -8.88
CA ILE A 483 -19.92 18.03 -8.62
C ILE A 483 -20.83 18.50 -9.75
N LYS A 484 -20.39 18.32 -11.01
CA LYS A 484 -21.17 18.69 -12.20
C LYS A 484 -22.43 17.85 -12.33
N THR A 485 -22.29 16.53 -12.23
CA THR A 485 -23.37 15.56 -12.46
C THR A 485 -24.51 15.70 -11.45
N PHE A 486 -24.18 15.90 -10.17
CA PHE A 486 -25.15 15.94 -9.09
C PHE A 486 -25.45 17.38 -8.60
N ASN A 487 -24.93 18.40 -9.30
CA ASN A 487 -25.08 19.82 -8.98
C ASN A 487 -24.72 20.14 -7.52
N LEU A 488 -23.60 19.58 -7.04
CA LEU A 488 -23.14 19.74 -5.66
C LEU A 488 -22.50 21.10 -5.45
N GLN A 489 -22.64 21.64 -4.24
CA GLN A 489 -22.04 22.91 -3.86
C GLN A 489 -20.83 22.66 -2.97
N THR A 490 -19.64 23.02 -3.44
CA THR A 490 -18.43 22.99 -2.62
C THR A 490 -18.35 24.22 -1.73
N ARG A 491 -17.58 24.15 -0.65
CA ARG A 491 -17.39 25.25 0.28
C ARG A 491 -15.99 25.22 0.88
N ALA A 492 -15.49 26.40 1.23
CA ALA A 492 -14.25 26.51 1.96
C ALA A 492 -14.35 25.79 3.32
N VAL A 493 -13.32 25.03 3.68
CA VAL A 493 -13.21 24.34 4.97
C VAL A 493 -12.43 25.26 5.92
N ILE A 494 -13.18 26.14 6.60
CA ILE A 494 -12.59 27.22 7.44
C ILE A 494 -11.97 26.67 8.73
N ASN A 495 -12.58 25.63 9.30
CA ASN A 495 -12.13 24.98 10.54
C ASN A 495 -11.61 23.57 10.23
N ALA A 496 -10.58 23.48 9.40
CA ALA A 496 -9.93 22.21 9.12
C ALA A 496 -9.40 21.60 10.44
N PRO A 497 -9.51 20.27 10.62
CA PRO A 497 -8.93 19.61 11.79
C PRO A 497 -7.41 19.82 11.78
N ASP A 498 -6.84 20.16 12.95
CA ASP A 498 -5.38 20.12 13.11
C ASP A 498 -4.92 18.65 13.18
N VAL A 499 -4.64 18.08 12.02
CA VAL A 499 -4.13 16.71 11.88
C VAL A 499 -2.75 16.57 12.52
N SER A 500 -1.95 17.63 12.58
CA SER A 500 -0.62 17.58 13.19
C SER A 500 -0.69 17.43 14.72
N GLY A 501 -1.76 17.94 15.33
CA GLY A 501 -1.93 18.01 16.79
C GLY A 501 -1.05 19.07 17.46
N THR A 502 -0.52 20.02 16.70
CA THR A 502 0.31 21.12 17.16
C THR A 502 0.10 22.38 16.33
N GLU A 503 0.03 23.55 16.98
CA GLU A 503 -0.04 24.85 16.28
C GLU A 503 1.27 25.22 15.55
N GLN A 504 2.32 24.40 15.70
CA GLN A 504 3.65 24.63 15.09
C GLN A 504 3.75 24.20 13.63
N VAL A 505 2.78 23.44 13.10
CA VAL A 505 2.79 22.93 11.72
C VAL A 505 1.59 23.49 10.96
N ASP A 506 1.84 24.40 10.01
CA ASP A 506 0.88 24.74 8.95
C ASP A 506 1.13 23.79 7.77
N ASP A 507 0.13 23.00 7.38
CA ASP A 507 0.21 22.13 6.20
C ASP A 507 0.22 22.94 4.89
N GLY A 508 -0.08 24.24 4.97
CA GLY A 508 -0.13 25.17 3.84
C GLY A 508 -1.35 24.96 2.95
N ALA A 509 -2.19 23.96 3.21
CA ALA A 509 -3.31 23.59 2.36
C ALA A 509 -4.45 24.59 2.56
N ARG A 510 -4.65 25.48 1.58
CA ARG A 510 -5.73 26.48 1.63
C ARG A 510 -7.01 25.89 1.04
N LEU A 511 -7.80 25.23 1.89
CA LEU A 511 -9.04 24.52 1.53
C LEU A 511 -10.19 25.48 1.17
N ASN A 512 -10.17 26.02 -0.05
CA ASN A 512 -11.12 27.01 -0.55
C ASN A 512 -12.34 26.44 -1.29
N GLY A 513 -12.55 25.12 -1.27
CA GLY A 513 -13.60 24.43 -2.01
C GLY A 513 -13.17 23.90 -3.39
N THR A 514 -11.89 24.07 -3.78
CA THR A 514 -11.27 23.43 -4.94
C THR A 514 -10.35 22.27 -4.51
N CYS A 515 -9.91 21.44 -5.46
CA CYS A 515 -8.95 20.36 -5.17
C CYS A 515 -7.63 20.92 -4.64
N GLN A 516 -7.26 20.57 -3.41
CA GLN A 516 -5.97 20.92 -2.79
C GLN A 516 -5.23 19.68 -2.26
N THR A 517 -5.65 18.48 -2.66
CA THR A 517 -5.12 17.21 -2.13
C THR A 517 -3.63 16.99 -2.38
N HIS A 518 -3.03 17.71 -3.33
CA HIS A 518 -1.58 17.72 -3.56
C HIS A 518 -0.78 18.41 -2.43
N GLN A 519 -1.45 19.17 -1.56
CA GLN A 519 -0.86 19.86 -0.39
C GLN A 519 -1.28 19.20 0.93
N VAL A 520 -2.37 18.42 0.93
CA VAL A 520 -2.90 17.77 2.14
C VAL A 520 -1.99 16.62 2.55
N LYS A 521 -1.31 16.78 3.68
CA LYS A 521 -0.47 15.74 4.27
C LYS A 521 -1.33 14.66 4.92
N LEU A 522 -0.92 13.40 4.76
CA LEU A 522 -1.62 12.29 5.40
C LEU A 522 -1.29 12.18 6.89
N VAL A 523 -2.18 11.54 7.64
CA VAL A 523 -1.93 11.16 9.04
C VAL A 523 -0.56 10.45 9.16
N GLY A 524 0.26 10.87 10.13
CA GLY A 524 1.65 10.40 10.29
C GLY A 524 2.71 11.34 9.69
N ALA A 525 2.37 12.12 8.67
CA ALA A 525 3.37 12.87 7.90
C ALA A 525 3.87 14.17 8.55
N HIS A 526 3.13 14.76 9.49
CA HIS A 526 3.33 16.14 9.92
C HIS A 526 4.58 16.30 10.79
N GLY A 527 4.80 15.38 11.72
CA GLY A 527 5.99 15.32 12.58
C GLY A 527 7.03 14.29 12.14
N PHE A 528 6.91 13.72 10.93
CA PHE A 528 7.87 12.74 10.45
C PHE A 528 9.25 13.36 10.22
N SER A 529 10.28 12.68 10.71
CA SER A 529 11.68 12.99 10.44
C SER A 529 12.46 11.70 10.38
N LYS A 530 13.50 11.65 9.54
CA LYS A 530 14.41 10.50 9.44
C LYS A 530 15.16 10.19 10.74
N THR A 531 15.17 11.11 11.71
CA THR A 531 15.78 10.93 13.03
C THR A 531 14.76 10.69 14.15
N LEU A 532 13.46 10.67 13.85
CA LEU A 532 12.40 10.50 14.85
C LEU A 532 12.57 9.20 15.67
N PHE A 533 13.11 8.14 15.06
CA PHE A 533 13.32 6.85 15.72
C PHE A 533 14.25 6.96 16.93
N ILE A 534 15.19 7.91 16.92
CA ILE A 534 16.12 8.17 18.04
C ILE A 534 15.32 8.59 19.28
N ASN A 535 14.34 9.49 19.11
CA ASN A 535 13.51 9.95 20.20
C ASN A 535 12.63 8.82 20.75
N LEU A 536 12.10 7.93 19.90
CA LEU A 536 11.34 6.76 20.38
C LEU A 536 12.20 5.84 21.25
N ILE A 537 13.47 5.60 20.87
CA ILE A 537 14.40 4.80 21.67
C ILE A 537 14.68 5.50 23.01
N GLN A 538 14.99 6.79 22.99
CA GLN A 538 15.35 7.54 24.20
C GLN A 538 14.19 7.64 25.21
N HIS A 539 12.95 7.70 24.73
CA HIS A 539 11.78 7.89 25.58
C HIS A 539 11.04 6.61 25.97
N PHE A 540 11.08 5.57 25.13
CA PHE A 540 10.37 4.30 25.39
C PHE A 540 11.27 3.08 25.53
N GLY A 541 12.57 3.19 25.24
CA GLY A 541 13.51 2.07 25.32
C GLY A 541 13.16 0.92 24.38
N VAL A 542 12.63 1.21 23.19
CA VAL A 542 12.35 0.21 22.13
C VAL A 542 13.62 -0.11 21.33
N GLU A 543 13.69 -1.29 20.72
CA GLU A 543 14.84 -1.67 19.88
C GLU A 543 14.95 -0.80 18.62
N THR A 544 16.16 -0.69 18.06
CA THR A 544 16.45 0.22 16.94
C THR A 544 15.67 -0.11 15.67
N ASP A 545 15.55 -1.39 15.33
CA ASP A 545 14.79 -1.85 14.15
C ASP A 545 13.29 -1.60 14.33
N ILE A 546 12.75 -1.84 15.53
CA ILE A 546 11.36 -1.51 15.90
C ILE A 546 11.13 -0.01 15.79
N ALA A 547 12.00 0.82 16.39
CA ALA A 547 11.85 2.27 16.34
C ALA A 547 11.81 2.80 14.90
N LYS A 548 12.71 2.32 14.03
CA LYS A 548 12.72 2.68 12.61
C LYS A 548 11.45 2.24 11.91
N HIS A 549 11.05 0.97 12.08
CA HIS A 549 9.80 0.43 11.53
C HIS A 549 8.58 1.27 11.93
N LEU A 550 8.46 1.63 13.22
CA LEU A 550 7.35 2.44 13.69
C LEU A 550 7.34 3.81 13.03
N THR A 551 8.50 4.48 12.91
CA THR A 551 8.57 5.78 12.24
C THR A 551 8.28 5.71 10.74
N GLU A 552 8.69 4.65 10.06
CA GLU A 552 8.47 4.42 8.62
C GLU A 552 7.07 3.84 8.32
N SER A 553 6.30 3.44 9.34
CA SER A 553 4.94 2.90 9.17
C SER A 553 3.84 3.81 9.73
N TYR A 554 4.15 4.62 10.73
CA TYR A 554 3.18 5.46 11.43
C TYR A 554 3.61 6.94 11.49
N GLY A 555 4.84 7.27 11.09
CA GLY A 555 5.36 8.63 11.15
C GLY A 555 5.29 9.18 12.57
N ASP A 556 4.70 10.36 12.75
CA ASP A 556 4.47 10.95 14.07
C ASP A 556 3.47 10.16 14.95
N ARG A 557 2.66 9.26 14.39
CA ARG A 557 1.78 8.40 15.19
C ARG A 557 2.53 7.29 15.90
N ALA A 558 3.80 7.07 15.57
CA ALA A 558 4.68 6.14 16.27
C ALA A 558 4.77 6.44 17.77
N TRP A 559 4.61 7.71 18.19
CA TRP A 559 4.49 8.10 19.59
C TRP A 559 3.34 7.37 20.30
N THR A 560 2.16 7.36 19.67
CA THR A 560 0.97 6.69 20.20
C THR A 560 1.16 5.18 20.19
N VAL A 561 1.75 4.62 19.13
CA VAL A 561 2.00 3.17 19.04
C VAL A 561 2.95 2.68 20.14
N ALA A 562 4.08 3.38 20.33
CA ALA A 562 5.01 3.08 21.41
C ALA A 562 4.34 3.29 22.78
N ALA A 563 3.50 4.31 22.93
CA ALA A 563 2.72 4.55 24.14
C ALA A 563 1.65 3.48 24.43
N LEU A 564 1.21 2.72 23.43
CA LEU A 564 0.25 1.62 23.55
C LEU A 564 0.90 0.26 23.75
N SER A 565 2.22 0.17 23.60
CA SER A 565 2.97 -1.09 23.72
C SER A 565 3.02 -1.58 25.18
N SER A 566 3.13 -2.88 25.45
CA SER A 566 3.30 -3.35 26.84
C SER A 566 4.72 -3.06 27.33
N PRO A 567 4.93 -2.73 28.62
CA PRO A 567 6.27 -2.79 29.22
C PRO A 567 6.78 -4.24 29.18
N THR A 568 8.09 -4.42 29.08
CA THR A 568 8.72 -5.73 29.23
C THR A 568 9.37 -5.84 30.61
N GLU A 569 9.67 -7.05 31.07
CA GLU A 569 10.46 -7.29 32.29
C GLU A 569 11.97 -7.35 32.01
N GLN A 570 12.41 -6.92 30.83
CA GLN A 570 13.83 -6.93 30.44
C GLN A 570 14.47 -5.57 30.70
N ARG A 571 15.81 -5.57 30.90
CA ARG A 571 16.58 -4.31 30.95
C ARG A 571 16.43 -3.51 29.66
N PHE A 572 16.40 -4.20 28.52
CA PHE A 572 16.16 -3.65 27.20
C PHE A 572 15.69 -4.78 26.27
N PRO A 573 14.71 -4.56 25.38
CA PRO A 573 13.88 -3.35 25.27
C PRO A 573 12.97 -3.17 26.50
N VAL A 574 12.75 -1.93 26.91
CA VAL A 574 11.89 -1.60 28.08
C VAL A 574 10.41 -1.76 27.74
N ARG A 575 10.05 -1.63 26.47
CA ARG A 575 8.66 -1.64 26.00
C ARG A 575 8.56 -2.24 24.60
N GLY A 576 7.38 -2.79 24.28
CA GLY A 576 7.09 -3.40 22.99
C GLY A 576 7.47 -4.86 22.97
N GLU A 577 6.47 -5.72 23.09
CA GLU A 577 6.70 -7.14 22.89
C GLU A 577 6.55 -7.49 21.41
N ARG A 578 7.57 -8.12 20.83
CA ARG A 578 7.48 -8.61 19.46
C ARG A 578 6.31 -9.58 19.28
N ILE A 579 5.59 -9.44 18.17
CA ILE A 579 4.58 -10.43 17.73
C ILE A 579 5.20 -11.54 16.88
N SER A 580 6.35 -11.27 16.25
CA SER A 580 7.16 -12.26 15.53
C SER A 580 8.63 -12.04 15.88
N PRO A 581 9.40 -13.11 16.17
CA PRO A 581 10.83 -12.97 16.46
C PRO A 581 11.65 -12.50 15.25
N LEU A 582 11.13 -12.68 14.02
CA LEU A 582 11.84 -12.37 12.78
C LEU A 582 11.63 -10.94 12.28
N TYR A 583 10.59 -10.26 12.76
CA TYR A 583 10.15 -8.98 12.21
C TYR A 583 9.98 -7.93 13.33
N PRO A 584 10.13 -6.62 13.02
CA PRO A 584 10.08 -5.54 13.99
C PRO A 584 8.65 -5.14 14.40
N PHE A 585 7.70 -6.09 14.37
CA PHE A 585 6.30 -5.83 14.70
C PHE A 585 6.03 -6.07 16.17
N ILE A 586 5.30 -5.17 16.82
CA ILE A 586 5.04 -5.22 18.27
C ILE A 586 3.56 -5.17 18.65
N ASP A 587 3.26 -5.61 19.86
CA ASP A 587 1.92 -5.67 20.44
C ASP A 587 1.16 -4.32 20.44
N GLY A 588 1.88 -3.20 20.59
CA GLY A 588 1.30 -1.86 20.51
C GLY A 588 0.66 -1.52 19.16
N GLU A 589 1.17 -2.09 18.05
CA GLU A 589 0.59 -1.89 16.71
C GLU A 589 -0.79 -2.53 16.60
N VAL A 590 -1.02 -3.67 17.25
CA VAL A 590 -2.32 -4.35 17.25
C VAL A 590 -3.37 -3.48 17.95
N ARG A 591 -3.02 -2.89 19.10
CA ARG A 591 -3.92 -1.97 19.82
C ARG A 591 -4.18 -0.70 19.03
N TYR A 592 -3.14 -0.15 18.40
CA TYR A 592 -3.28 1.03 17.55
C TYR A 592 -4.21 0.76 16.36
N ALA A 593 -4.02 -0.37 15.68
CA ALA A 593 -4.85 -0.80 14.55
C ALA A 593 -6.34 -0.88 14.91
N VAL A 594 -6.67 -1.44 16.08
CA VAL A 594 -8.05 -1.55 16.54
C VAL A 594 -8.61 -0.17 16.93
N ARG A 595 -7.88 0.59 17.75
CA ARG A 595 -8.38 1.84 18.36
C ARG A 595 -8.41 3.03 17.42
N HIS A 596 -7.53 3.06 16.41
CA HIS A 596 -7.31 4.23 15.57
C HIS A 596 -7.45 3.96 14.07
N GLU A 597 -7.49 2.71 13.63
CA GLU A 597 -7.53 2.37 12.20
C GLU A 597 -8.62 1.33 11.85
N TYR A 598 -9.60 1.17 12.75
CA TYR A 598 -10.80 0.34 12.59
C TYR A 598 -10.54 -1.13 12.22
N ALA A 599 -9.43 -1.74 12.64
CA ALA A 599 -9.22 -3.18 12.45
C ALA A 599 -10.31 -3.99 13.19
N GLN A 600 -10.97 -4.91 12.48
CA GLN A 600 -12.06 -5.77 12.98
C GLN A 600 -11.75 -7.27 12.83
N THR A 601 -10.67 -7.63 12.12
CA THR A 601 -10.22 -9.01 11.96
C THR A 601 -8.69 -9.14 12.16
N ALA A 602 -8.22 -10.32 12.55
CA ALA A 602 -6.78 -10.60 12.65
C ALA A 602 -6.08 -10.47 11.29
N VAL A 603 -6.80 -10.77 10.20
CA VAL A 603 -6.39 -10.54 8.82
C VAL A 603 -6.10 -9.04 8.62
N ASP A 604 -6.96 -8.12 9.04
CA ASP A 604 -6.75 -6.65 8.92
C ASP A 604 -5.37 -6.24 9.46
N VAL A 605 -5.01 -6.75 10.64
CA VAL A 605 -3.72 -6.49 11.27
C VAL A 605 -2.58 -7.15 10.50
N LEU A 606 -2.64 -8.48 10.31
CA LEU A 606 -1.52 -9.28 9.81
C LEU A 606 -1.12 -8.97 8.37
N ALA A 607 -2.03 -8.54 7.49
CA ALA A 607 -1.64 -8.21 6.12
C ALA A 607 -1.85 -6.77 5.67
N ARG A 608 -2.58 -5.91 6.40
CA ARG A 608 -2.75 -4.51 6.00
C ARG A 608 -2.04 -3.53 6.93
N ARG A 609 -2.07 -3.76 8.24
CA ARG A 609 -1.40 -2.87 9.21
C ARG A 609 0.09 -3.21 9.37
N THR A 610 0.43 -4.47 9.63
CA THR A 610 1.84 -4.90 9.74
C THR A 610 2.40 -5.43 8.43
N ARG A 611 1.55 -6.04 7.60
CA ARG A 611 1.92 -6.70 6.32
C ARG A 611 2.79 -7.94 6.49
N LEU A 612 2.85 -8.50 7.69
CA LEU A 612 3.56 -9.73 7.99
C LEU A 612 3.14 -10.88 7.05
N ALA A 613 1.85 -11.02 6.72
CA ALA A 613 1.41 -12.06 5.79
C ALA A 613 1.93 -11.89 4.36
N PHE A 614 2.23 -10.64 3.94
CA PHE A 614 2.90 -10.39 2.67
C PHE A 614 4.40 -10.61 2.74
N LEU A 615 5.03 -10.51 3.92
CA LEU A 615 6.47 -10.69 4.09
C LEU A 615 6.85 -12.15 4.28
N ASN A 616 6.06 -12.88 5.07
CA ASN A 616 6.31 -14.25 5.44
C ASN A 616 5.03 -14.91 5.97
N ALA A 617 4.43 -15.79 5.16
CA ALA A 617 3.17 -16.44 5.49
C ALA A 617 3.29 -17.36 6.71
N GLN A 618 4.45 -18.00 6.90
CA GLN A 618 4.73 -18.84 8.07
C GLN A 618 4.82 -18.01 9.35
N ALA A 619 5.58 -16.92 9.33
CA ALA A 619 5.71 -16.02 10.48
C ALA A 619 4.36 -15.37 10.83
N ALA A 620 3.49 -15.12 9.84
CA ALA A 620 2.13 -14.65 10.08
C ALA A 620 1.25 -15.71 10.78
N LEU A 621 1.36 -16.98 10.37
CA LEU A 621 0.68 -18.10 11.04
C LEU A 621 1.12 -18.20 12.50
N GLU A 622 2.42 -18.07 12.77
CA GLU A 622 3.00 -18.14 14.11
C GLU A 622 2.63 -16.94 15.00
N ALA A 623 2.48 -15.75 14.41
CA ALA A 623 2.06 -14.54 15.11
C ALA A 623 0.54 -14.48 15.37
N ALA A 624 -0.26 -15.23 14.60
CA ALA A 624 -1.72 -15.14 14.63
C ALA A 624 -2.36 -15.34 16.02
N PRO A 625 -1.95 -16.33 16.86
CA PRO A 625 -2.55 -16.50 18.18
C PRO A 625 -2.40 -15.25 19.07
N LYS A 626 -1.20 -14.66 19.11
CA LYS A 626 -0.92 -13.44 19.90
C LYS A 626 -1.73 -12.25 19.39
N VAL A 627 -1.83 -12.07 18.07
CA VAL A 627 -2.65 -11.01 17.47
C VAL A 627 -4.12 -11.20 17.83
N ILE A 628 -4.66 -12.41 17.67
CA ILE A 628 -6.07 -12.73 17.99
C ILE A 628 -6.35 -12.46 19.47
N ASP A 629 -5.44 -12.80 20.39
CA ASP A 629 -5.66 -12.57 21.81
C ASP A 629 -5.66 -11.10 22.19
N ILE A 630 -4.74 -10.29 21.64
CA ILE A 630 -4.74 -8.85 21.87
C ILE A 630 -6.03 -8.24 21.31
N MET A 631 -6.41 -8.59 20.07
CA MET A 631 -7.66 -8.10 19.47
C MET A 631 -8.89 -8.52 20.28
N ALA A 632 -8.91 -9.74 20.80
CA ALA A 632 -10.01 -10.20 21.64
C ALA A 632 -10.13 -9.42 22.95
N GLN A 633 -9.01 -8.97 23.53
CA GLN A 633 -9.03 -8.09 24.71
C GLN A 633 -9.58 -6.70 24.39
N GLU A 634 -9.20 -6.14 23.23
CA GLU A 634 -9.64 -4.82 22.76
C GLU A 634 -11.12 -4.81 22.34
N LEU A 635 -11.55 -5.81 21.57
CA LEU A 635 -12.89 -5.92 20.97
C LEU A 635 -13.85 -6.82 21.76
N LYS A 636 -13.42 -7.34 22.92
CA LYS A 636 -14.20 -8.20 23.82
C LYS A 636 -14.74 -9.47 23.15
N TRP A 637 -13.90 -10.14 22.38
CA TRP A 637 -14.26 -11.40 21.71
C TRP A 637 -14.29 -12.58 22.68
N ASP A 638 -15.31 -13.42 22.52
CA ASP A 638 -15.40 -14.72 23.18
C ASP A 638 -14.55 -15.79 22.46
N SER A 639 -14.50 -17.00 23.05
CA SER A 639 -13.74 -18.11 22.47
C SER A 639 -14.24 -18.54 21.08
N LYS A 640 -15.53 -18.41 20.80
CA LYS A 640 -16.11 -18.77 19.50
C LYS A 640 -15.65 -17.79 18.42
N ARG A 641 -15.66 -16.50 18.72
CA ARG A 641 -15.17 -15.45 17.83
C ARG A 641 -13.68 -15.58 17.57
N LYS A 642 -12.88 -15.92 18.60
CA LYS A 642 -11.45 -16.25 18.42
C LYS A 642 -11.21 -17.40 17.46
N GLU A 643 -12.05 -18.44 17.51
CA GLU A 643 -11.94 -19.59 16.59
C GLU A 643 -12.30 -19.19 15.15
N VAL A 644 -13.35 -18.39 14.96
CA VAL A 644 -13.69 -17.83 13.63
C VAL A 644 -12.50 -17.07 13.05
N GLU A 645 -11.85 -16.23 13.86
CA GLU A 645 -10.67 -15.48 13.42
C GLU A 645 -9.46 -16.37 13.13
N TRP A 646 -9.27 -17.46 13.88
CA TRP A 646 -8.25 -18.46 13.57
C TRP A 646 -8.49 -19.08 12.19
N VAL A 647 -9.67 -19.64 11.97
CA VAL A 647 -10.05 -20.33 10.72
C VAL A 647 -9.94 -19.40 9.52
N ASP A 648 -10.50 -18.19 9.62
CA ASP A 648 -10.47 -17.20 8.53
C ASP A 648 -9.04 -16.74 8.23
N THR A 649 -8.20 -16.57 9.26
CA THR A 649 -6.79 -16.18 9.09
C THR A 649 -6.00 -17.28 8.38
N VAL A 650 -6.10 -18.53 8.82
CA VAL A 650 -5.39 -19.65 8.17
C VAL A 650 -5.82 -19.80 6.72
N LYS A 651 -7.12 -19.69 6.43
CA LYS A 651 -7.66 -19.69 5.07
C LYS A 651 -7.11 -18.54 4.23
N PHE A 652 -7.04 -17.33 4.78
CA PHE A 652 -6.46 -16.18 4.08
C PHE A 652 -4.97 -16.41 3.75
N LEU A 653 -4.21 -17.04 4.65
CA LEU A 653 -2.78 -17.29 4.44
C LEU A 653 -2.50 -18.24 3.26
N GLU A 654 -3.46 -19.08 2.84
CA GLU A 654 -3.37 -19.83 1.58
C GLU A 654 -3.12 -18.89 0.38
N SER A 655 -3.84 -17.77 0.32
CA SER A 655 -3.67 -16.75 -0.73
C SER A 655 -2.34 -15.99 -0.65
N MET A 656 -1.60 -16.16 0.44
CA MET A 656 -0.27 -15.58 0.68
C MET A 656 0.85 -16.63 0.49
N GLY A 657 0.52 -17.82 -0.04
CA GLY A 657 1.49 -18.87 -0.34
C GLY A 657 1.80 -19.81 0.83
N LEU A 658 0.96 -19.84 1.87
CA LEU A 658 1.10 -20.83 2.95
C LEU A 658 0.91 -22.25 2.40
N PRO A 659 1.84 -23.19 2.66
CA PRO A 659 1.75 -24.54 2.13
C PRO A 659 0.49 -25.28 2.58
N LYS A 660 -0.10 -26.09 1.69
CA LYS A 660 -1.31 -26.90 1.98
C LYS A 660 -1.17 -27.78 3.23
N SER A 661 0.03 -28.30 3.50
CA SER A 661 0.31 -29.11 4.70
C SER A 661 0.10 -28.35 6.02
N LYS A 662 0.11 -27.00 5.99
CA LYS A 662 -0.04 -26.14 7.16
C LYS A 662 -1.45 -25.53 7.28
N LEU A 663 -2.34 -25.73 6.31
CA LEU A 663 -3.71 -25.19 6.35
C LEU A 663 -4.62 -25.84 7.40
N ASN A 664 -4.27 -27.06 7.83
CA ASN A 664 -4.98 -27.76 8.90
C ASN A 664 -4.30 -27.56 10.28
N ALA A 665 -3.37 -26.61 10.38
CA ALA A 665 -2.74 -26.29 11.65
C ALA A 665 -3.78 -25.82 12.67
N THR A 666 -3.76 -26.43 13.85
CA THR A 666 -4.56 -25.97 14.98
C THR A 666 -3.83 -24.87 15.73
N ARG A 667 -4.59 -23.93 16.30
CA ARG A 667 -4.06 -22.87 17.15
C ARG A 667 -3.13 -23.40 18.25
N LYS A 668 -3.53 -24.48 18.92
CA LYS A 668 -2.76 -25.13 19.99
C LYS A 668 -1.42 -25.70 19.51
N GLN A 669 -1.35 -26.24 18.29
CA GLN A 669 -0.08 -26.71 17.72
C GLN A 669 0.89 -25.56 17.50
N VAL A 670 0.41 -24.41 17.04
CA VAL A 670 1.23 -23.21 16.84
C VAL A 670 1.72 -22.65 18.17
N GLU A 671 0.82 -22.47 19.14
CA GLU A 671 1.17 -21.97 20.48
C GLU A 671 2.16 -22.86 21.22
N SER A 672 2.11 -24.18 21.02
CA SER A 672 3.04 -25.12 21.63
C SER A 672 4.36 -25.28 20.86
N GLY A 673 4.55 -24.56 19.75
CA GLY A 673 5.72 -24.71 18.88
C GLY A 673 5.83 -26.09 18.23
N LYS A 674 4.72 -26.84 18.17
CA LYS A 674 4.63 -28.23 17.69
C LYS A 674 4.24 -28.35 16.22
N LEU A 675 4.24 -27.26 15.46
CA LEU A 675 4.17 -27.37 14.00
C LEU A 675 5.36 -28.22 13.55
N SER A 676 5.09 -29.42 13.01
CA SER A 676 6.14 -30.37 12.65
C SER A 676 7.07 -29.74 11.64
N PHE A 677 8.23 -29.26 12.12
CA PHE A 677 9.29 -28.78 11.26
C PHE A 677 9.87 -29.94 10.45
N LYS A 678 9.85 -31.18 10.99
CA LYS A 678 10.44 -32.39 10.38
C LYS A 678 9.90 -32.74 9.00
N ASP A 679 8.64 -32.43 8.74
CA ASP A 679 7.97 -32.78 7.48
C ASP A 679 7.97 -31.62 6.47
N SER A 680 8.57 -30.48 6.80
CA SER A 680 8.61 -29.33 5.90
C SER A 680 9.70 -29.48 4.83
N ILE A 681 9.48 -28.85 3.68
CA ILE A 681 10.50 -28.74 2.63
C ILE A 681 11.76 -28.07 3.20
N GLU A 682 11.59 -27.12 4.12
CA GLU A 682 12.69 -26.37 4.78
C GLU A 682 13.59 -27.29 5.61
N TYR A 683 13.04 -28.34 6.24
CA TYR A 683 13.80 -29.31 7.03
C TYR A 683 14.91 -29.98 6.24
N LYS A 684 14.60 -30.36 4.99
CA LYS A 684 15.53 -31.05 4.10
C LYS A 684 16.51 -30.09 3.40
N MET A 685 16.37 -28.78 3.60
CA MET A 685 17.15 -27.75 2.90
C MET A 685 18.36 -27.24 3.68
N TYR A 686 18.44 -27.51 4.98
CA TYR A 686 19.54 -27.05 5.83
C TYR A 686 20.38 -28.22 6.33
N SER A 687 21.71 -28.06 6.32
CA SER A 687 22.67 -29.01 6.90
C SER A 687 22.63 -29.07 8.44
N ARG A 688 21.65 -28.42 9.09
CA ARG A 688 21.52 -28.35 10.57
C ARG A 688 21.32 -29.72 11.23
N HIS A 689 21.02 -30.75 10.45
CA HIS A 689 20.84 -32.14 10.89
C HIS A 689 22.04 -33.03 10.56
N ASP A 690 23.02 -32.51 9.82
CA ASP A 690 24.27 -33.18 9.53
C ASP A 690 25.30 -32.70 10.56
N GLN A 691 26.00 -33.63 11.21
CA GLN A 691 27.12 -33.25 12.07
C GLN A 691 28.27 -32.74 11.18
N PRO A 692 28.83 -31.55 11.46
CA PRO A 692 30.08 -31.14 10.82
C PRO A 692 31.14 -32.21 11.02
N ASN A 693 31.90 -32.54 9.97
CA ASN A 693 32.94 -33.58 10.05
C ASN A 693 34.01 -33.31 11.14
N ASP A 694 34.16 -32.05 11.55
CA ASP A 694 35.12 -31.59 12.54
C ASP A 694 34.45 -31.17 13.87
N GLU A 695 33.20 -31.60 14.14
CA GLU A 695 32.53 -31.32 15.44
C GLU A 695 33.32 -31.97 16.58
N LEU A 696 33.83 -31.14 17.50
CA LEU A 696 34.56 -31.64 18.66
C LEU A 696 33.62 -32.48 19.54
N GLU A 697 34.14 -33.53 20.16
CA GLU A 697 33.35 -34.40 21.05
C GLU A 697 32.82 -33.63 22.29
N SER A 698 33.45 -32.51 22.65
CA SER A 698 32.95 -31.57 23.67
C SER A 698 31.67 -30.86 23.25
N ASP A 699 31.52 -30.61 21.95
CA ASP A 699 30.44 -29.81 21.37
C ASP A 699 29.23 -30.70 21.10
N SER A 700 29.46 -31.95 20.67
CA SER A 700 28.41 -32.95 20.47
C SER A 700 27.70 -33.38 21.76
N LYS A 701 28.36 -33.29 22.93
CA LYS A 701 27.77 -33.60 24.25
C LYS A 701 26.75 -32.56 24.72
N ASN A 702 26.82 -31.33 24.21
CA ASN A 702 25.89 -30.25 24.54
C ASN A 702 24.93 -29.90 23.38
N SER A 703 25.11 -30.51 22.21
CA SER A 703 24.27 -30.32 21.03
C SER A 703 22.91 -31.02 21.22
N PRO A 704 21.77 -30.29 21.18
CA PRO A 704 20.44 -30.88 21.19
C PRO A 704 20.07 -31.44 19.81
N VAL A 705 21.01 -32.12 19.13
CA VAL A 705 20.68 -32.89 17.94
C VAL A 705 19.82 -34.04 18.46
N MET A 706 18.51 -33.99 18.19
CA MET A 706 17.63 -35.12 18.40
C MET A 706 18.28 -36.32 17.73
N LYS A 707 18.79 -37.26 18.53
CA LYS A 707 19.29 -38.55 18.04
C LYS A 707 18.28 -39.08 17.02
N PRO A 708 18.71 -39.43 15.79
CA PRO A 708 17.81 -40.11 14.89
C PRO A 708 17.34 -41.36 15.61
N GLY A 709 16.03 -41.40 15.91
CA GLY A 709 15.42 -42.54 16.56
C GLY A 709 15.76 -43.78 15.74
N SER A 710 16.29 -44.77 16.43
CA SER A 710 16.51 -46.13 15.93
C SER A 710 15.40 -46.51 14.95
N ALA A 711 15.78 -46.87 13.73
CA ALA A 711 14.95 -47.74 12.92
C ALA A 711 14.55 -48.92 13.83
N ALA A 712 13.25 -49.02 14.12
CA ALA A 712 12.70 -50.22 14.70
C ALA A 712 12.81 -51.30 13.62
N GLU A 713 13.84 -52.14 13.72
CA GLU A 713 13.72 -53.52 13.28
C GLU A 713 12.64 -54.19 14.14
N LYS A 714 11.43 -54.27 13.57
CA LYS A 714 10.38 -55.31 13.68
C LYS A 714 8.98 -54.72 13.63
#